data_AF-A0A1B6IXE3-F1
#
_entry.id   AF-A0A1B6IXE3-F1
#
_cell.length_a   1.000
_cell.length_b   1.000
_cell.length_c   1.000
_cell.angle_alpha   90.00
_cell.angle_beta   90.00
_cell.angle_gamma   90.00
#
_symmetry.space_group_name_H-M   'P 1'
#
loop_
_entity.id
_entity.type
_entity.pdbx_description
1 polymer ?
#
loop_
_entity_poly.entity_id
_entity_poly.type
_entity_poly.pdbx_seq_one_letter_code
_entity_poly.pdbx_strand_id
1 'polypeptide(L)'
;MTTTMSTQAYYKDRLGFDPAEALNDGSTFDKSKQGYEENLSKFKDERDAIQKKTFTKWVNKHLKKANRHVGDLFLDLQDGLNLISLLEVLSGEHLPRERGKMRFHMLQNVQMALDFLRYKKIKLVNIRAEDIVDGNPKLTLGLIWTIILHFQISDIVVGQEPNVSAKEVLLRWARRSTAKYPGVRVNDFTSSWRDGLAFNALIHRNRPDLIDWRSVRTITIRERLERAFYVAEREYGVTRLLDPEDVDTHEIDEKSIITYISSLYDVFPEPPALHPLYDSESQTKTNEYRELATMLQTWIREKSAVMSDRSFPSTLIEMKKLAAESARFRTDEVPARQRDKTRLQQLFRDLQKYFEAVGEVDLDPELHVDVIDRNWNRLMLAHQERDQAIQDEIKRLERLQRLAEKVHREMKRCDSRLEDLEGRILEEARRLDRLHPLDAKHNVDVLEQELRAVEESIQSMFTDVTTLREGRYPQASDLHKRVQKLHQRWVSLRSLLHSKLITPLSTLSFPVVEERTVTRQTHTVMETRLVDTNTHFRALQDAIEWCRTKLKQIQEAEYGSDLNSVQTELEVHQREHKLIEQFHSKVEHCINAKNNFHGDELALYTQHLNTLQKLYAELLTTSNKRLSDLETLLDFIQSATNQLVWLNEREETEVTRDWSDKELNVPALEQYYESLMSELEKREIQLSAVQDRGEALLLQHHPAAKCIEAYMSALQTQWAWLLQLTLCLEKHLKHTAYYQQFYRDVKETESWINKRDELLNSVYSNSEFTLDEGERLLKGMQELREELNTYGEVIATLAERAQNVVPLKQRRAPVARPLPVLAVCAYKQDNIVIEKGEQWVLHDNSGRVKWRVSNGSNSSDCNVPGAVFLIPPPDKEA
;
A
#
# COMPACT_ATOMS: atom_id res chain seq x y z
N MET A 1 -10.02 8.28 0.03
CA MET A 1 -9.47 6.95 -0.31
C MET A 1 -7.98 7.01 -0.08
N THR A 2 -7.57 6.67 1.13
CA THR A 2 -6.17 6.59 1.56
C THR A 2 -5.58 5.30 1.02
N THR A 3 -4.50 5.40 0.25
CA THR A 3 -3.77 4.27 -0.32
C THR A 3 -3.11 3.48 0.82
N THR A 4 -3.79 2.44 1.31
CA THR A 4 -3.19 1.41 2.16
C THR A 4 -2.18 0.63 1.32
N MET A 5 -0.93 0.54 1.78
CA MET A 5 0.08 -0.31 1.16
C MET A 5 -0.46 -1.75 1.11
N SER A 6 -0.68 -2.27 -0.11
CA SER A 6 -1.02 -3.68 -0.33
C SER A 6 0.14 -4.56 0.14
N THR A 7 -0.15 -5.72 0.71
CA THR A 7 0.84 -6.73 1.10
C THR A 7 1.77 -7.08 -0.06
N GLN A 8 1.29 -7.04 -1.31
CA GLN A 8 2.10 -7.19 -2.53
C GLN A 8 3.20 -6.11 -2.68
N ALA A 9 2.92 -4.87 -2.27
CA ALA A 9 3.92 -3.79 -2.30
C ALA A 9 5.01 -4.02 -1.24
N TYR A 10 4.68 -4.64 -0.12
CA TYR A 10 5.63 -4.97 0.94
C TYR A 10 6.62 -6.08 0.53
N TYR A 11 6.15 -7.13 -0.15
CA TYR A 11 7.01 -8.23 -0.63
C TYR A 11 7.90 -7.82 -1.81
N LYS A 12 7.35 -7.04 -2.76
CA LYS A 12 8.06 -6.58 -3.95
C LYS A 12 9.23 -5.66 -3.63
N ASP A 13 9.07 -4.77 -2.65
CA ASP A 13 10.07 -3.76 -2.30
C ASP A 13 11.26 -4.34 -1.51
N ARG A 14 11.09 -5.53 -0.91
CA ARG A 14 12.04 -6.05 0.08
C ARG A 14 12.71 -7.37 -0.28
N LEU A 15 12.01 -8.25 -1.02
CA LEU A 15 12.53 -9.57 -1.40
C LEU A 15 12.74 -9.72 -2.90
N GLY A 16 12.35 -8.73 -3.71
CA GLY A 16 12.52 -8.76 -5.16
C GLY A 16 11.72 -9.88 -5.85
N PHE A 17 10.66 -10.36 -5.22
CA PHE A 17 9.91 -11.53 -5.63
C PHE A 17 8.39 -11.28 -5.59
N ASP A 18 7.66 -11.76 -6.61
CA ASP A 18 6.20 -11.76 -6.68
C ASP A 18 5.66 -13.15 -6.27
N PRO A 19 4.84 -13.28 -5.22
CA PRO A 19 4.25 -14.57 -4.81
C PRO A 19 3.46 -15.28 -5.91
N ALA A 20 2.99 -14.57 -6.94
CA ALA A 20 2.39 -15.17 -8.13
C ALA A 20 3.39 -15.99 -8.96
N GLU A 21 4.69 -15.70 -8.86
CA GLU A 21 5.78 -16.42 -9.54
C GLU A 21 6.21 -17.70 -8.78
N ALA A 22 5.91 -17.82 -7.47
CA ALA A 22 6.31 -18.97 -6.62
C ALA A 22 5.42 -20.20 -6.78
N LEU A 23 4.22 -20.02 -7.30
CA LEU A 23 3.26 -21.11 -7.44
C LEU A 23 3.61 -22.10 -8.57
N ASN A 24 4.73 -21.87 -9.28
CA ASN A 24 5.11 -22.65 -10.45
C ASN A 24 6.32 -23.58 -10.29
N ASP A 25 7.00 -23.64 -9.14
CA ASP A 25 8.14 -24.57 -8.99
C ASP A 25 8.17 -25.25 -7.63
N GLY A 26 7.60 -26.45 -7.57
CA GLY A 26 7.64 -27.31 -6.40
C GLY A 26 8.71 -28.37 -6.54
N SER A 27 9.68 -28.42 -5.61
CA SER A 27 9.96 -29.60 -4.78
C SER A 27 11.32 -29.54 -4.05
N THR A 28 11.31 -30.06 -2.81
CA THR A 28 12.44 -30.51 -1.95
C THR A 28 13.24 -29.47 -1.15
N PHE A 29 12.89 -29.31 0.13
CA PHE A 29 13.75 -28.73 1.17
C PHE A 29 13.64 -29.55 2.46
N ASP A 30 14.61 -30.45 2.72
CA ASP A 30 14.91 -30.91 4.08
C ASP A 30 16.30 -31.58 4.20
N LYS A 31 17.42 -30.85 4.01
CA LYS A 31 18.81 -31.32 4.30
C LYS A 31 19.86 -30.22 4.58
N SER A 32 19.52 -28.96 4.90
CA SER A 32 20.49 -27.86 4.79
C SER A 32 21.17 -27.35 6.08
N LYS A 33 20.69 -27.63 7.30
CA LYS A 33 21.26 -26.96 8.50
C LYS A 33 22.73 -27.28 8.80
N GLN A 34 23.23 -28.45 8.43
CA GLN A 34 24.64 -28.82 8.66
C GLN A 34 25.59 -28.33 7.54
N GLY A 35 25.05 -28.08 6.34
CA GLY A 35 25.82 -27.52 5.23
C GLY A 35 26.01 -26.00 5.34
N TYR A 36 25.09 -25.29 6.00
CA TYR A 36 25.15 -23.82 6.09
C TYR A 36 26.38 -23.30 6.86
N GLU A 37 26.76 -23.92 7.98
CA GLU A 37 27.94 -23.51 8.76
C GLU A 37 29.26 -23.89 8.06
N GLU A 38 29.33 -25.06 7.40
CA GLU A 38 30.47 -25.42 6.55
C GLU A 38 30.59 -24.52 5.33
N ASN A 39 29.47 -24.07 4.77
CA ASN A 39 29.46 -23.16 3.62
C ASN A 39 29.95 -21.77 4.04
N LEU A 40 29.53 -21.23 5.21
CA LEU A 40 30.05 -19.95 5.73
C LEU A 40 31.57 -19.96 5.97
N SER A 41 32.15 -21.08 6.45
CA SER A 41 33.61 -21.18 6.60
C SER A 41 34.31 -21.29 5.24
N LYS A 42 33.73 -22.07 4.31
CA LYS A 42 34.23 -22.17 2.93
C LYS A 42 34.25 -20.83 2.21
N PHE A 43 33.21 -19.99 2.35
CA PHE A 43 33.15 -18.68 1.68
C PHE A 43 34.22 -17.70 2.19
N LYS A 44 34.51 -17.71 3.49
CA LYS A 44 35.58 -16.90 4.08
C LYS A 44 36.97 -17.35 3.61
N ASP A 45 37.17 -18.67 3.54
CA ASP A 45 38.41 -19.28 3.04
C ASP A 45 38.58 -19.04 1.53
N GLU A 46 37.50 -19.06 0.75
CA GLU A 46 37.48 -18.79 -0.69
C GLU A 46 37.85 -17.34 -0.99
N ARG A 47 37.28 -16.36 -0.27
CA ARG A 47 37.61 -14.94 -0.43
C ARG A 47 39.07 -14.65 -0.09
N ASP A 48 39.55 -15.18 1.04
CA ASP A 48 40.94 -14.98 1.47
C ASP A 48 41.92 -15.70 0.50
N ALA A 49 41.50 -16.81 -0.13
CA ALA A 49 42.26 -17.50 -1.19
C ALA A 49 42.31 -16.70 -2.50
N ILE A 50 41.19 -16.12 -2.96
CA ILE A 50 41.14 -15.23 -4.13
C ILE A 50 42.05 -14.01 -3.91
N GLN A 51 41.99 -13.42 -2.72
CA GLN A 51 42.83 -12.29 -2.34
C GLN A 51 44.32 -12.68 -2.31
N LYS A 52 44.66 -13.83 -1.71
CA LYS A 52 46.04 -14.37 -1.73
C LYS A 52 46.54 -14.51 -3.16
N LYS A 53 45.75 -15.11 -4.05
CA LYS A 53 46.12 -15.35 -5.45
C LYS A 53 46.35 -14.03 -6.19
N THR A 54 45.42 -13.08 -6.06
CA THR A 54 45.51 -11.75 -6.69
C THR A 54 46.74 -10.98 -6.19
N PHE A 55 46.95 -10.93 -4.86
CA PHE A 55 48.08 -10.24 -4.26
C PHE A 55 49.41 -10.92 -4.58
N THR A 56 49.46 -12.25 -4.68
CA THR A 56 50.67 -12.97 -5.11
C THR A 56 51.04 -12.60 -6.54
N LYS A 57 50.07 -12.60 -7.47
CA LYS A 57 50.29 -12.16 -8.87
C LYS A 57 50.77 -10.72 -8.92
N TRP A 58 50.18 -9.84 -8.10
CA TRP A 58 50.58 -8.45 -8.00
C TRP A 58 52.01 -8.29 -7.48
N VAL A 59 52.37 -8.92 -6.37
CA VAL A 59 53.74 -8.90 -5.81
C VAL A 59 54.74 -9.40 -6.85
N ASN A 60 54.44 -10.49 -7.55
CA ASN A 60 55.31 -11.05 -8.58
C ASN A 60 55.47 -10.15 -9.81
N LYS A 61 54.44 -9.39 -10.20
CA LYS A 61 54.54 -8.36 -11.27
C LYS A 61 55.66 -7.37 -10.97
N HIS A 62 55.81 -6.96 -9.70
CA HIS A 62 56.84 -6.03 -9.27
C HIS A 62 58.18 -6.72 -9.00
N LEU A 63 58.21 -7.86 -8.30
CA LEU A 63 59.44 -8.58 -7.96
C LEU A 63 60.19 -9.13 -9.17
N LYS A 64 59.51 -9.35 -10.30
CA LYS A 64 60.18 -9.70 -11.57
C LYS A 64 61.27 -8.69 -11.95
N LYS A 65 61.10 -7.40 -11.60
CA LYS A 65 62.11 -6.34 -11.83
C LYS A 65 63.37 -6.51 -10.97
N ALA A 66 63.25 -7.16 -9.82
CA ALA A 66 64.36 -7.48 -8.91
C ALA A 66 64.86 -8.93 -9.09
N ASN A 67 64.38 -9.66 -10.11
CA ASN A 67 64.66 -11.08 -10.37
C ASN A 67 64.36 -11.98 -9.15
N ARG A 68 63.25 -11.72 -8.45
CA ARG A 68 62.74 -12.51 -7.32
C ARG A 68 61.33 -13.00 -7.60
N HIS A 69 60.91 -14.05 -6.89
CA HIS A 69 59.61 -14.67 -7.07
C HIS A 69 59.06 -15.17 -5.73
N VAL A 70 57.73 -15.13 -5.60
CA VAL A 70 56.95 -15.63 -4.46
C VAL A 70 56.00 -16.69 -5.00
N GLY A 71 56.14 -17.92 -4.53
CA GLY A 71 55.23 -19.04 -4.79
C GLY A 71 54.08 -19.09 -3.79
N ASP A 72 54.39 -19.03 -2.49
CA ASP A 72 53.38 -18.90 -1.43
C ASP A 72 53.60 -17.61 -0.65
N LEU A 73 52.64 -16.68 -0.77
CA LEU A 73 52.69 -15.37 -0.12
C LEU A 73 52.93 -15.42 1.39
N PHE A 74 52.42 -16.43 2.09
CA PHE A 74 52.49 -16.51 3.55
C PHE A 74 53.79 -17.13 4.05
N LEU A 75 54.50 -17.87 3.19
CA LEU A 75 55.78 -18.51 3.52
C LEU A 75 56.95 -17.67 3.02
N ASP A 76 56.87 -17.20 1.77
CA ASP A 76 58.00 -16.55 1.11
C ASP A 76 58.19 -15.08 1.50
N LEU A 77 57.28 -14.52 2.31
CA LEU A 77 57.44 -13.20 2.92
C LEU A 77 58.01 -13.27 4.34
N GLN A 78 58.08 -14.45 4.95
CA GLN A 78 58.50 -14.62 6.35
C GLN A 78 59.93 -14.15 6.60
N ASP A 79 60.83 -14.30 5.64
CA ASP A 79 62.23 -13.87 5.79
C ASP A 79 62.44 -12.35 5.66
N GLY A 80 61.40 -11.62 5.29
CA GLY A 80 61.38 -10.17 5.06
C GLY A 80 62.15 -9.70 3.83
N LEU A 81 62.94 -10.55 3.18
CA LEU A 81 63.80 -10.14 2.07
C LEU A 81 62.98 -9.82 0.81
N ASN A 82 61.97 -10.65 0.49
CA ASN A 82 61.08 -10.38 -0.65
C ASN A 82 60.25 -9.11 -0.41
N LEU A 83 59.82 -8.86 0.82
CA LEU A 83 59.11 -7.64 1.20
C LEU A 83 59.98 -6.39 1.03
N ILE A 84 61.24 -6.43 1.48
CA ILE A 84 62.20 -5.35 1.26
C ILE A 84 62.38 -5.08 -0.24
N SER A 85 62.66 -6.12 -1.04
CA SER A 85 62.84 -5.95 -2.49
C SER A 85 61.60 -5.40 -3.19
N LEU A 86 60.39 -5.76 -2.73
CA LEU A 86 59.15 -5.19 -3.24
C LEU A 86 59.09 -3.68 -2.95
N LEU A 87 59.39 -3.25 -1.72
CA LEU A 87 59.38 -1.84 -1.33
C LEU A 87 60.44 -1.03 -2.07
N GLU A 88 61.62 -1.58 -2.31
CA GLU A 88 62.65 -0.91 -3.12
C GLU A 88 62.19 -0.72 -4.56
N VAL A 89 61.54 -1.73 -5.17
CA VAL A 89 61.03 -1.62 -6.54
C VAL A 89 59.90 -0.60 -6.65
N LEU A 90 59.03 -0.52 -5.64
CA LEU A 90 57.89 0.41 -5.63
C LEU A 90 58.30 1.85 -5.34
N SER A 91 59.24 2.05 -4.40
CA SER A 91 59.68 3.38 -3.97
C SER A 91 60.87 3.93 -4.77
N GLY A 92 61.65 3.06 -5.41
CA GLY A 92 62.93 3.42 -6.03
C GLY A 92 64.08 3.65 -5.05
N GLU A 93 63.87 3.42 -3.74
CA GLU A 93 64.87 3.64 -2.68
C GLU A 93 65.53 2.31 -2.27
N HIS A 94 66.79 2.36 -1.81
CA HIS A 94 67.50 1.17 -1.34
C HIS A 94 67.34 1.00 0.18
N LEU A 95 67.00 -0.21 0.62
CA LEU A 95 66.74 -0.53 2.02
C LEU A 95 67.84 -1.45 2.59
N PRO A 96 68.22 -1.30 3.88
CA PRO A 96 69.16 -2.19 4.54
C PRO A 96 68.61 -3.62 4.63
N ARG A 97 69.49 -4.62 4.65
CA ARG A 97 69.14 -6.05 4.73
C ARG A 97 70.09 -6.79 5.66
N GLU A 98 69.54 -7.49 6.64
CA GLU A 98 70.29 -8.43 7.46
C GLU A 98 70.51 -9.77 6.75
N ARG A 99 71.71 -10.32 6.94
CA ARG A 99 72.12 -11.59 6.33
C ARG A 99 72.09 -12.69 7.38
N GLY A 100 71.22 -13.68 7.19
CA GLY A 100 71.19 -14.88 8.04
C GLY A 100 69.87 -15.62 7.92
N LYS A 101 69.83 -16.87 8.41
CA LYS A 101 68.65 -17.75 8.31
C LYS A 101 67.90 -17.95 9.64
N MET A 102 68.46 -17.47 10.75
CA MET A 102 67.79 -17.54 12.05
C MET A 102 66.59 -16.59 12.10
N ARG A 103 65.53 -16.95 12.83
CA ARG A 103 64.30 -16.16 13.01
C ARG A 103 64.57 -14.70 13.41
N PHE A 104 65.62 -14.45 14.20
CA PHE A 104 66.06 -13.10 14.55
C PHE A 104 66.37 -12.22 13.31
N HIS A 105 67.07 -12.75 12.30
CA HIS A 105 67.35 -11.99 11.07
C HIS A 105 66.08 -11.74 10.24
N MET A 106 65.16 -12.71 10.24
CA MET A 106 63.86 -12.60 9.56
C MET A 106 63.02 -11.48 10.18
N LEU A 107 62.92 -11.46 11.52
CA LEU A 107 62.25 -10.38 12.26
C LEU A 107 62.87 -9.04 11.96
N GLN A 108 64.20 -8.93 11.96
CA GLN A 108 64.88 -7.68 11.69
C GLN A 108 64.61 -7.18 10.26
N ASN A 109 64.63 -8.07 9.26
CA ASN A 109 64.30 -7.71 7.88
C ASN A 109 62.84 -7.27 7.70
N VAL A 110 61.89 -7.98 8.30
CA VAL A 110 60.47 -7.57 8.28
C VAL A 110 60.31 -6.23 9.01
N GLN A 111 60.95 -6.06 10.17
CA GLN A 111 60.89 -4.82 10.94
C GLN A 111 61.43 -3.63 10.14
N MET A 112 62.55 -3.79 9.43
CA MET A 112 63.08 -2.77 8.51
C MET A 112 62.06 -2.36 7.44
N ALA A 113 61.32 -3.32 6.86
CA ALA A 113 60.27 -3.04 5.89
C ALA A 113 59.08 -2.29 6.52
N LEU A 114 58.63 -2.68 7.72
CA LEU A 114 57.54 -2.01 8.43
C LEU A 114 57.93 -0.58 8.84
N ASP A 115 59.17 -0.38 9.30
CA ASP A 115 59.68 0.94 9.68
C ASP A 115 59.84 1.86 8.47
N PHE A 116 60.22 1.32 7.31
CA PHE A 116 60.20 2.07 6.06
C PHE A 116 58.79 2.55 5.69
N LEU A 117 57.78 1.70 5.82
CA LEU A 117 56.38 2.10 5.58
C LEU A 117 55.93 3.19 6.55
N ARG A 118 56.29 3.07 7.83
CA ARG A 118 56.02 4.12 8.85
C ARG A 118 56.75 5.42 8.54
N TYR A 119 58.00 5.34 8.06
CA TYR A 119 58.80 6.50 7.62
C TYR A 119 58.13 7.22 6.44
N LYS A 120 57.54 6.48 5.49
CA LYS A 120 56.70 7.02 4.41
C LYS A 120 55.33 7.54 4.88
N LYS A 121 55.08 7.60 6.20
CA LYS A 121 53.83 8.03 6.85
C LYS A 121 52.63 7.14 6.53
N ILE A 122 52.87 5.88 6.20
CA ILE A 122 51.82 4.89 5.96
C ILE A 122 51.39 4.31 7.30
N LYS A 123 50.09 4.36 7.58
CA LYS A 123 49.54 3.84 8.84
C LYS A 123 49.40 2.32 8.75
N LEU A 124 50.14 1.62 9.61
CA LEU A 124 50.01 0.18 9.82
C LEU A 124 49.18 -0.04 11.08
N VAL A 125 48.04 -0.71 10.94
CA VAL A 125 47.10 -1.00 12.02
C VAL A 125 47.28 -2.46 12.41
N ASN A 126 47.81 -2.70 13.61
CA ASN A 126 48.00 -4.02 14.21
C ASN A 126 48.72 -5.06 13.34
N ILE A 127 49.80 -4.61 12.69
CA ILE A 127 50.76 -5.48 12.00
C ILE A 127 52.12 -5.33 12.68
N ARG A 128 52.64 -6.42 13.23
CA ARG A 128 53.99 -6.53 13.81
C ARG A 128 54.90 -7.41 12.96
N ALA A 129 56.19 -7.38 13.28
CA ALA A 129 57.15 -8.21 12.57
C ALA A 129 56.94 -9.70 12.86
N GLU A 130 56.60 -10.11 14.10
CA GLU A 130 56.32 -11.52 14.39
C GLU A 130 55.18 -12.06 13.53
N ASP A 131 54.11 -11.28 13.34
CA ASP A 131 52.93 -11.71 12.59
C ASP A 131 53.26 -12.16 11.17
N ILE A 132 54.20 -11.47 10.51
CA ILE A 132 54.61 -11.77 9.14
C ILE A 132 55.64 -12.91 9.13
N VAL A 133 56.59 -12.91 10.06
CA VAL A 133 57.60 -13.99 10.19
C VAL A 133 56.94 -15.33 10.53
N ASP A 134 55.89 -15.31 11.34
CA ASP A 134 55.15 -16.52 11.73
C ASP A 134 54.08 -16.89 10.69
N GLY A 135 53.96 -16.12 9.59
CA GLY A 135 53.14 -16.44 8.43
C GLY A 135 51.64 -16.25 8.62
N ASN A 136 51.21 -15.32 9.47
CA ASN A 136 49.78 -15.04 9.72
C ASN A 136 49.09 -14.59 8.42
N PRO A 137 48.13 -15.38 7.86
CA PRO A 137 47.53 -15.09 6.56
C PRO A 137 46.85 -13.73 6.49
N LYS A 138 46.05 -13.38 7.50
CA LYS A 138 45.24 -12.14 7.51
C LYS A 138 46.10 -10.90 7.59
N LEU A 139 47.11 -10.92 8.46
CA LEU A 139 48.01 -9.78 8.65
C LEU A 139 48.98 -9.63 7.47
N THR A 140 49.38 -10.73 6.84
CA THR A 140 50.16 -10.70 5.59
C THR A 140 49.34 -10.10 4.44
N LEU A 141 48.08 -10.53 4.25
CA LEU A 141 47.19 -9.90 3.25
C LEU A 141 46.91 -8.43 3.57
N GLY A 142 46.71 -8.09 4.86
CA GLY A 142 46.53 -6.72 5.32
C GLY A 142 47.73 -5.81 5.03
N LEU A 143 48.95 -6.34 5.21
CA LEU A 143 50.18 -5.62 4.89
C LEU A 143 50.31 -5.38 3.38
N ILE A 144 50.16 -6.43 2.57
CA ILE A 144 50.25 -6.29 1.10
C ILE A 144 49.17 -5.35 0.57
N TRP A 145 47.94 -5.43 1.08
CA TRP A 145 46.89 -4.47 0.74
C TRP A 145 47.28 -3.02 1.06
N THR A 146 47.89 -2.79 2.22
CA THR A 146 48.34 -1.45 2.62
C THR A 146 49.40 -0.91 1.66
N ILE A 147 50.31 -1.79 1.20
CA ILE A 147 51.33 -1.45 0.21
C ILE A 147 50.68 -1.14 -1.15
N ILE A 148 49.75 -1.97 -1.63
CA ILE A 148 49.00 -1.73 -2.88
C ILE A 148 48.24 -0.39 -2.82
N LEU A 149 47.50 -0.17 -1.73
CA LEU A 149 46.70 1.02 -1.53
C LEU A 149 47.56 2.28 -1.60
N HIS A 150 48.75 2.26 -1.00
CA HIS A 150 49.61 3.43 -1.00
C HIS A 150 50.37 3.64 -2.31
N PHE A 151 51.09 2.62 -2.80
CA PHE A 151 52.01 2.77 -3.92
C PHE A 151 51.37 2.64 -5.31
N GLN A 152 50.11 2.19 -5.40
CA GLN A 152 49.40 2.10 -6.68
C GLN A 152 48.12 2.95 -6.70
N ILE A 153 47.33 2.94 -5.63
CA ILE A 153 45.97 3.50 -5.67
C ILE A 153 45.92 4.96 -5.15
N SER A 154 46.73 5.33 -4.15
CA SER A 154 46.60 6.62 -3.46
C SER A 154 46.96 7.82 -4.33
N ASP A 155 47.82 7.66 -5.33
CA ASP A 155 48.23 8.74 -6.26
C ASP A 155 47.07 9.24 -7.14
N ILE A 156 45.97 8.48 -7.24
CA ILE A 156 44.77 8.84 -8.01
C ILE A 156 44.04 10.06 -7.40
N VAL A 157 44.26 10.35 -6.11
CA VAL A 157 43.62 11.47 -5.38
C VAL A 157 44.33 12.81 -5.65
N VAL A 158 45.52 12.81 -6.26
CA VAL A 158 46.30 14.02 -6.54
C VAL A 158 45.53 14.94 -7.50
N GLY A 159 45.13 16.11 -7.02
CA GLY A 159 44.35 17.11 -7.78
C GLY A 159 42.83 17.02 -7.62
N GLN A 160 42.32 16.13 -6.76
CA GLN A 160 40.89 16.02 -6.42
C GLN A 160 40.52 16.88 -5.20
N GLU A 161 39.21 17.02 -4.94
CA GLU A 161 38.69 17.75 -3.78
C GLU A 161 39.21 17.21 -2.43
N PRO A 162 39.39 18.06 -1.41
CA PRO A 162 39.84 17.62 -0.09
C PRO A 162 38.82 16.63 0.51
N ASN A 163 39.31 15.55 1.13
CA ASN A 163 38.55 14.46 1.78
C ASN A 163 37.93 13.38 0.88
N VAL A 164 38.23 13.34 -0.42
CA VAL A 164 37.78 12.22 -1.29
C VAL A 164 38.76 11.05 -1.19
N SER A 165 38.25 9.83 -0.97
CA SER A 165 39.10 8.63 -0.93
C SER A 165 39.46 8.14 -2.34
N ALA A 166 40.61 7.48 -2.49
CA ALA A 166 41.03 6.90 -3.78
C ALA A 166 40.00 5.91 -4.36
N LYS A 167 39.31 5.17 -3.47
CA LYS A 167 38.18 4.30 -3.82
C LYS A 167 37.03 5.08 -4.47
N GLU A 168 36.65 6.22 -3.92
CA GLU A 168 35.57 7.05 -4.48
C GLU A 168 35.95 7.65 -5.83
N VAL A 169 37.21 8.05 -6.02
CA VAL A 169 37.69 8.55 -7.31
C VAL A 169 37.61 7.46 -8.38
N LEU A 170 38.11 6.26 -8.07
CA LEU A 170 38.01 5.10 -8.96
C LEU A 170 36.55 4.73 -9.28
N LEU A 171 35.65 4.79 -8.28
CA LEU A 171 34.24 4.48 -8.49
C LEU A 171 33.57 5.52 -9.40
N ARG A 172 33.88 6.81 -9.20
CA ARG A 172 33.39 7.90 -10.04
C ARG A 172 33.90 7.78 -11.48
N TRP A 173 35.16 7.42 -11.65
CA TRP A 173 35.74 7.12 -12.97
C TRP A 173 35.03 5.92 -13.61
N ALA A 174 34.87 4.80 -12.91
CA ALA A 174 34.23 3.60 -13.46
C ALA A 174 32.79 3.89 -13.90
N ARG A 175 32.02 4.63 -13.09
CA ARG A 175 30.67 5.10 -13.43
C ARG A 175 30.66 5.99 -14.67
N ARG A 176 31.60 6.94 -14.77
CA ARG A 176 31.69 7.85 -15.91
C ARG A 176 32.07 7.11 -17.20
N SER A 177 33.02 6.19 -17.13
CA SER A 177 33.54 5.44 -18.26
C SER A 177 32.54 4.38 -18.77
N THR A 178 31.71 3.84 -17.88
CA THR A 178 30.64 2.88 -18.24
C THR A 178 29.27 3.52 -18.43
N ALA A 179 29.14 4.84 -18.27
CA ALA A 179 27.87 5.54 -18.38
C ALA A 179 27.24 5.32 -19.76
N LYS A 180 25.92 5.06 -19.75
CA LYS A 180 25.07 4.78 -20.93
C LYS A 180 25.34 3.44 -21.61
N TYR A 181 26.10 2.54 -20.98
CA TYR A 181 26.19 1.16 -21.44
C TYR A 181 24.96 0.32 -21.02
N PRO A 182 24.36 -0.43 -21.94
CA PRO A 182 23.18 -1.26 -21.72
C PRO A 182 23.37 -2.28 -20.59
N GLY A 183 22.59 -2.20 -19.51
CA GLY A 183 22.64 -3.16 -18.41
C GLY A 183 23.92 -3.11 -17.57
N VAL A 184 24.70 -2.03 -17.66
CA VAL A 184 25.90 -1.82 -16.83
C VAL A 184 25.60 -0.74 -15.79
N ARG A 185 25.62 -1.12 -14.51
CA ARG A 185 25.48 -0.18 -13.40
C ARG A 185 26.56 -0.46 -12.37
N VAL A 186 27.54 0.44 -12.29
CA VAL A 186 28.67 0.29 -11.36
C VAL A 186 28.37 1.03 -10.06
N ASN A 187 27.92 0.29 -9.04
CA ASN A 187 27.59 0.86 -7.73
C ASN A 187 28.64 0.55 -6.66
N ASP A 188 29.36 -0.55 -6.81
CA ASP A 188 30.35 -1.09 -5.88
C ASP A 188 31.57 -1.68 -6.62
N PHE A 189 32.53 -2.22 -5.87
CA PHE A 189 33.65 -3.02 -6.38
C PHE A 189 33.47 -4.52 -6.08
N THR A 190 32.22 -4.97 -5.97
CA THR A 190 31.89 -6.38 -5.72
C THR A 190 30.92 -6.86 -6.78
N SER A 191 29.61 -6.86 -6.48
CA SER A 191 28.56 -7.43 -7.31
C SER A 191 28.45 -6.79 -8.69
N SER A 192 28.75 -5.49 -8.81
CA SER A 192 28.65 -4.72 -10.06
C SER A 192 29.60 -5.20 -11.17
N TRP A 193 30.61 -6.00 -10.82
CA TRP A 193 31.64 -6.49 -11.75
C TRP A 193 31.50 -7.99 -12.05
N ARG A 194 30.65 -8.69 -11.29
CA ARG A 194 30.48 -10.15 -11.34
C ARG A 194 30.14 -10.65 -12.74
N ASP A 195 29.21 -9.96 -13.40
CA ASP A 195 28.69 -10.38 -14.69
C ASP A 195 29.69 -10.13 -15.84
N GLY A 196 30.80 -9.43 -15.60
CA GLY A 196 31.81 -9.10 -16.59
C GLY A 196 31.46 -7.99 -17.59
N LEU A 197 30.24 -7.42 -17.55
CA LEU A 197 29.85 -6.36 -18.50
C LEU A 197 30.62 -5.06 -18.23
N ALA A 198 30.83 -4.71 -16.96
CA ALA A 198 31.55 -3.49 -16.59
C ALA A 198 32.99 -3.49 -17.11
N PHE A 199 33.72 -4.62 -17.03
CA PHE A 199 35.06 -4.76 -17.60
C PHE A 199 35.08 -4.57 -19.12
N ASN A 200 34.14 -5.21 -19.82
CA ASN A 200 34.03 -5.07 -21.27
C ASN A 200 33.62 -3.66 -21.68
N ALA A 201 32.80 -2.97 -20.88
CA ALA A 201 32.35 -1.61 -21.16
C ALA A 201 33.52 -0.62 -21.06
N LEU A 202 34.37 -0.77 -20.04
CA LEU A 202 35.59 0.03 -19.92
C LEU A 202 36.50 -0.11 -21.15
N ILE A 203 36.73 -1.34 -21.61
CA ILE A 203 37.57 -1.59 -22.78
C ILE A 203 36.89 -1.05 -24.05
N HIS A 204 35.61 -1.37 -24.28
CA HIS A 204 34.85 -0.91 -25.44
C HIS A 204 34.77 0.62 -25.51
N ARG A 205 34.66 1.30 -24.37
CA ARG A 205 34.60 2.77 -24.31
C ARG A 205 35.85 3.42 -24.89
N ASN A 206 37.00 2.80 -24.64
CA ASN A 206 38.30 3.31 -25.08
C ASN A 206 38.72 2.77 -26.45
N ARG A 207 38.35 1.52 -26.78
CA ARG A 207 38.61 0.86 -28.06
C ARG A 207 37.44 -0.01 -28.51
N PRO A 208 36.48 0.59 -29.24
CA PRO A 208 35.30 -0.11 -29.72
C PRO A 208 35.63 -1.26 -30.69
N ASP A 209 36.76 -1.17 -31.39
CA ASP A 209 37.22 -2.15 -32.37
C ASP A 209 37.63 -3.50 -31.76
N LEU A 210 37.99 -3.53 -30.47
CA LEU A 210 38.48 -4.74 -29.79
C LEU A 210 37.35 -5.59 -29.19
N ILE A 211 36.20 -4.97 -28.92
CA ILE A 211 35.08 -5.60 -28.23
C ILE A 211 33.82 -5.42 -29.08
N ASP A 212 33.25 -6.51 -29.56
CA ASP A 212 31.90 -6.44 -30.13
C ASP A 212 30.87 -6.46 -29.01
N TRP A 213 30.31 -5.30 -28.68
CA TRP A 213 29.38 -5.14 -27.58
C TRP A 213 28.11 -6.00 -27.73
N ARG A 214 27.68 -6.30 -28.96
CA ARG A 214 26.45 -7.08 -29.20
C ARG A 214 26.65 -8.55 -28.80
N SER A 215 27.77 -9.16 -29.19
CA SER A 215 28.08 -10.55 -28.82
C SER A 215 28.44 -10.72 -27.33
N VAL A 216 28.98 -9.69 -26.68
CA VAL A 216 29.36 -9.74 -25.27
C VAL A 216 28.17 -10.06 -24.35
N ARG A 217 26.97 -9.58 -24.67
CA ARG A 217 25.77 -9.82 -23.84
C ARG A 217 25.24 -11.26 -23.95
N THR A 218 25.53 -11.95 -25.06
CA THR A 218 24.99 -13.29 -25.35
C THR A 218 25.90 -14.43 -24.91
N ILE A 219 27.18 -14.15 -24.62
CA ILE A 219 28.15 -15.15 -24.13
C ILE A 219 28.10 -15.31 -22.61
N THR A 220 28.63 -16.42 -22.11
CA THR A 220 28.62 -16.76 -20.67
C THR A 220 29.48 -15.80 -19.85
N ILE A 221 29.21 -15.72 -18.53
CA ILE A 221 29.93 -14.80 -17.62
C ILE A 221 31.45 -15.06 -17.65
N ARG A 222 31.86 -16.33 -17.56
CA ARG A 222 33.28 -16.70 -17.57
C ARG A 222 33.98 -16.35 -18.88
N GLU A 223 33.34 -16.60 -20.02
CA GLU A 223 33.88 -16.22 -21.33
C GLU A 223 33.96 -14.70 -21.48
N ARG A 224 32.98 -13.98 -20.94
CA ARG A 224 32.95 -12.51 -20.95
C ARG A 224 34.11 -11.91 -20.15
N LEU A 225 34.37 -12.46 -18.96
CA LEU A 225 35.49 -12.08 -18.10
C LEU A 225 36.83 -12.46 -18.74
N GLU A 226 36.96 -13.68 -19.26
CA GLU A 226 38.16 -14.15 -19.96
C GLU A 226 38.50 -13.24 -21.14
N ARG A 227 37.50 -12.88 -21.95
CA ARG A 227 37.68 -11.97 -23.08
C ARG A 227 38.21 -10.61 -22.62
N ALA A 228 37.62 -10.02 -21.57
CA ALA A 228 38.08 -8.74 -21.05
C ALA A 228 39.53 -8.81 -20.54
N PHE A 229 39.87 -9.83 -19.75
CA PHE A 229 41.20 -9.99 -19.17
C PHE A 229 42.26 -10.29 -20.23
N TYR A 230 41.93 -11.12 -21.22
CA TYR A 230 42.80 -11.43 -22.35
C TYR A 230 43.08 -10.19 -23.21
N VAL A 231 42.05 -9.40 -23.55
CA VAL A 231 42.22 -8.18 -24.34
C VAL A 231 43.05 -7.14 -23.58
N ALA A 232 42.78 -6.94 -22.29
CA ALA A 232 43.54 -6.03 -21.44
C ALA A 232 45.03 -6.43 -21.33
N GLU A 233 45.32 -7.72 -21.21
CA GLU A 233 46.70 -8.21 -21.17
C GLU A 233 47.41 -8.08 -22.51
N ARG A 234 46.79 -8.55 -23.60
CA ARG A 234 47.43 -8.61 -24.92
C ARG A 234 47.66 -7.24 -25.54
N GLU A 235 46.66 -6.36 -25.46
CA GLU A 235 46.69 -5.07 -26.15
C GLU A 235 47.31 -3.96 -25.30
N TYR A 236 47.28 -4.10 -23.97
CA TYR A 236 47.69 -3.04 -23.03
C TYR A 236 48.71 -3.47 -21.98
N GLY A 237 49.12 -4.74 -21.96
CA GLY A 237 50.09 -5.25 -20.99
C GLY A 237 49.58 -5.24 -19.55
N VAL A 238 48.27 -5.13 -19.33
CA VAL A 238 47.68 -5.17 -17.99
C VAL A 238 47.74 -6.60 -17.47
N THR A 239 48.60 -6.82 -16.47
CA THR A 239 48.78 -8.15 -15.87
C THR A 239 47.46 -8.72 -15.38
N ARG A 240 47.15 -9.97 -15.73
CA ARG A 240 45.95 -10.68 -15.29
C ARG A 240 46.01 -11.02 -13.81
N LEU A 241 45.57 -10.11 -12.96
CA LEU A 241 45.56 -10.31 -11.51
C LEU A 241 44.38 -11.20 -11.07
N LEU A 242 43.28 -11.18 -11.81
CA LEU A 242 42.06 -11.93 -11.54
C LEU A 242 41.90 -13.05 -12.58
N ASP A 243 41.38 -14.20 -12.14
CA ASP A 243 40.89 -15.22 -13.06
C ASP A 243 39.34 -15.17 -13.15
N PRO A 244 38.74 -15.57 -14.28
CA PRO A 244 37.27 -15.49 -14.46
C PRO A 244 36.47 -16.20 -13.36
N GLU A 245 36.96 -17.34 -12.89
CA GLU A 245 36.35 -18.13 -11.82
C GLU A 245 36.39 -17.44 -10.45
N ASP A 246 37.42 -16.61 -10.20
CA ASP A 246 37.59 -15.86 -8.96
C ASP A 246 36.65 -14.63 -8.89
N VAL A 247 36.04 -14.25 -10.02
CA VAL A 247 35.09 -13.14 -10.14
C VAL A 247 33.65 -13.63 -10.32
N ASP A 248 33.45 -14.77 -11.00
CA ASP A 248 32.14 -15.44 -11.13
C ASP A 248 31.79 -16.26 -9.86
N THR A 249 31.81 -15.61 -8.70
CA THR A 249 31.45 -16.19 -7.39
C THR A 249 30.45 -15.28 -6.66
N HIS A 250 29.78 -15.79 -5.62
CA HIS A 250 28.77 -15.04 -4.86
C HIS A 250 29.37 -14.02 -3.88
N GLU A 251 30.59 -14.24 -3.41
CA GLU A 251 31.31 -13.35 -2.48
C GLU A 251 32.63 -12.84 -3.09
N ILE A 252 32.52 -11.89 -4.03
CA ILE A 252 33.68 -11.31 -4.72
C ILE A 252 34.50 -10.45 -3.75
N ASP A 253 35.82 -10.66 -3.73
CA ASP A 253 36.74 -9.85 -2.91
C ASP A 253 36.92 -8.43 -3.49
N GLU A 254 36.44 -7.45 -2.73
CA GLU A 254 36.48 -6.03 -3.11
C GLU A 254 37.90 -5.53 -3.38
N LYS A 255 38.86 -5.91 -2.53
CA LYS A 255 40.26 -5.45 -2.62
C LYS A 255 40.92 -5.96 -3.90
N SER A 256 40.64 -7.20 -4.29
CA SER A 256 41.13 -7.80 -5.52
C SER A 256 40.58 -7.09 -6.76
N ILE A 257 39.28 -6.77 -6.78
CA ILE A 257 38.67 -5.97 -7.85
C ILE A 257 39.30 -4.58 -7.93
N ILE A 258 39.40 -3.84 -6.80
CA ILE A 258 39.99 -2.50 -6.79
C ILE A 258 41.44 -2.53 -7.32
N THR A 259 42.24 -3.53 -6.93
CA THR A 259 43.63 -3.68 -7.39
C THR A 259 43.72 -3.82 -8.91
N TYR A 260 42.83 -4.64 -9.50
CA TYR A 260 42.80 -4.82 -10.95
C TYR A 260 42.23 -3.59 -11.67
N ILE A 261 41.16 -3.00 -11.16
CA ILE A 261 40.56 -1.78 -11.72
C ILE A 261 41.53 -0.60 -11.70
N SER A 262 42.33 -0.45 -10.64
CA SER A 262 43.39 0.57 -10.60
C SER A 262 44.41 0.36 -11.71
N SER A 263 44.73 -0.89 -12.07
CA SER A 263 45.64 -1.19 -13.19
C SER A 263 45.03 -0.84 -14.56
N LEU A 264 43.70 -0.91 -14.69
CA LEU A 264 42.99 -0.44 -15.89
C LEU A 264 42.90 1.09 -15.95
N TYR A 265 42.75 1.75 -14.79
CA TYR A 265 42.73 3.21 -14.68
C TYR A 265 44.04 3.84 -15.18
N ASP A 266 45.19 3.25 -14.84
CA ASP A 266 46.51 3.72 -15.30
C ASP A 266 46.64 3.76 -16.83
N VAL A 267 45.92 2.86 -17.52
CA VAL A 267 45.90 2.77 -18.99
C VAL A 267 44.78 3.63 -19.61
N PHE A 268 43.66 3.80 -18.90
CA PHE A 268 42.47 4.50 -19.37
C PHE A 268 42.02 5.63 -18.42
N PRO A 269 42.86 6.65 -18.17
CA PRO A 269 42.56 7.66 -17.15
C PRO A 269 41.36 8.55 -17.52
N GLU A 270 41.17 8.87 -18.81
CA GLU A 270 40.06 9.70 -19.29
C GLU A 270 39.24 8.98 -20.38
N PRO A 271 37.91 8.82 -20.20
CA PRO A 271 37.08 8.20 -21.23
C PRO A 271 36.89 9.14 -22.44
N PRO A 272 36.89 8.62 -23.68
CA PRO A 272 36.62 9.40 -24.88
C PRO A 272 35.28 10.15 -24.82
N ALA A 273 35.22 11.37 -25.36
CA ALA A 273 34.03 12.23 -25.32
C ALA A 273 32.82 11.62 -26.06
N LEU A 274 33.06 10.96 -27.21
CA LEU A 274 32.02 10.31 -28.00
C LEU A 274 31.74 8.90 -27.48
N HIS A 275 30.48 8.59 -27.20
CA HIS A 275 30.07 7.24 -26.78
C HIS A 275 30.07 6.30 -28.00
N PRO A 276 30.70 5.11 -27.95
CA PRO A 276 30.77 4.20 -29.11
C PRO A 276 29.41 3.72 -29.63
N LEU A 277 28.43 3.57 -28.75
CA LEU A 277 27.03 3.24 -29.08
C LEU A 277 26.17 4.47 -29.48
N TYR A 278 26.76 5.65 -29.70
CA TYR A 278 26.01 6.85 -30.07
C TYR A 278 25.54 6.81 -31.52
N ASP A 279 24.22 6.68 -31.74
CA ASP A 279 23.57 6.82 -33.04
C ASP A 279 22.69 8.08 -33.08
N SER A 280 23.06 9.04 -33.94
CA SER A 280 22.41 10.34 -34.05
C SER A 280 20.98 10.25 -34.62
N GLU A 281 20.70 9.26 -35.47
CA GLU A 281 19.38 9.10 -36.08
C GLU A 281 18.36 8.58 -35.06
N SER A 282 18.75 7.57 -34.29
CA SER A 282 17.91 6.98 -33.25
C SER A 282 17.63 7.95 -32.09
N GLN A 283 18.55 8.87 -31.78
CA GLN A 283 18.29 9.91 -30.78
C GLN A 283 17.27 10.96 -31.23
N THR A 284 17.27 11.29 -32.53
CA THR A 284 16.26 12.20 -33.10
C THR A 284 14.87 11.57 -32.99
N LYS A 285 14.75 10.29 -33.35
CA LYS A 285 13.50 9.52 -33.22
C LYS A 285 13.05 9.37 -31.77
N THR A 286 13.98 9.19 -30.83
CA THR A 286 13.68 9.09 -29.39
C THR A 286 13.11 10.39 -28.84
N ASN A 287 13.65 11.54 -29.26
CA ASN A 287 13.13 12.85 -28.88
C ASN A 287 11.74 13.10 -29.48
N GLU A 288 11.56 12.78 -30.76
CA GLU A 288 10.26 12.90 -31.44
C GLU A 288 9.18 12.04 -30.75
N TYR A 289 9.53 10.81 -30.35
CA TYR A 289 8.65 9.95 -29.54
C TYR A 289 8.29 10.61 -28.20
N ARG A 290 9.28 11.12 -27.46
CA ARG A 290 9.07 11.72 -26.13
C ARG A 290 8.18 12.96 -26.20
N GLU A 291 8.39 13.83 -27.18
CA GLU A 291 7.55 15.02 -27.39
C GLU A 291 6.10 14.63 -27.70
N LEU A 292 5.90 13.71 -28.65
CA LEU A 292 4.57 13.27 -29.05
C LEU A 292 3.84 12.52 -27.92
N ALA A 293 4.55 11.67 -27.17
CA ALA A 293 4.02 10.97 -25.99
C ALA A 293 3.55 11.96 -24.92
N THR A 294 4.37 12.96 -24.61
CA THR A 294 4.07 13.98 -23.59
C THR A 294 2.86 14.82 -23.98
N MET A 295 2.78 15.23 -25.25
CA MET A 295 1.63 15.96 -25.78
C MET A 295 0.33 15.15 -25.68
N LEU A 296 0.37 13.87 -26.07
CA LEU A 296 -0.78 12.98 -25.98
C LEU A 296 -1.21 12.73 -24.54
N GLN A 297 -0.26 12.45 -23.64
CA GLN A 297 -0.54 12.18 -22.24
C GLN A 297 -1.19 13.40 -21.56
N THR A 298 -0.66 14.60 -21.81
CA THR A 298 -1.20 15.86 -21.26
C THR A 298 -2.63 16.07 -21.75
N TRP A 299 -2.88 15.92 -23.05
CA TRP A 299 -4.21 16.05 -23.63
C TRP A 299 -5.19 15.00 -23.05
N ILE A 300 -4.76 13.74 -22.91
CA ILE A 300 -5.59 12.68 -22.32
C ILE A 300 -5.96 13.04 -20.87
N ARG A 301 -5.01 13.53 -20.07
CA ARG A 301 -5.25 13.91 -18.67
C ARG A 301 -6.23 15.08 -18.55
N GLU A 302 -6.04 16.14 -19.32
CA GLU A 302 -6.93 17.31 -19.35
C GLU A 302 -8.35 16.93 -19.76
N LYS A 303 -8.49 16.21 -20.87
CA LYS A 303 -9.81 15.81 -21.37
C LYS A 303 -10.47 14.79 -20.45
N SER A 304 -9.70 13.92 -19.78
CA SER A 304 -10.26 12.98 -18.79
C SER A 304 -10.94 13.74 -17.64
N ALA A 305 -10.33 14.82 -17.14
CA ALA A 305 -10.93 15.64 -16.10
C ALA A 305 -12.26 16.27 -16.57
N VAL A 306 -12.31 16.76 -17.81
CA VAL A 306 -13.56 17.27 -18.41
C VAL A 306 -14.59 16.16 -18.55
N MET A 307 -14.20 14.95 -19.00
CA MET A 307 -15.13 13.84 -19.18
C MET A 307 -15.67 13.28 -17.85
N SER A 308 -14.94 13.42 -16.75
CA SER A 308 -15.37 12.96 -15.42
C SER A 308 -16.30 13.94 -14.70
N ASP A 309 -16.37 15.20 -15.13
CA ASP A 309 -17.29 16.17 -14.53
C ASP A 309 -18.76 15.77 -14.78
N ARG A 310 -19.60 15.99 -13.78
CA ARG A 310 -21.04 15.64 -13.76
C ARG A 310 -21.91 16.85 -13.36
N SER A 311 -21.34 18.05 -13.31
CA SER A 311 -22.07 19.29 -13.05
C SER A 311 -22.83 19.76 -14.30
N PHE A 312 -24.03 19.21 -14.50
CA PHE A 312 -24.83 19.52 -15.67
C PHE A 312 -25.63 20.82 -15.51
N PRO A 313 -25.68 21.68 -16.56
CA PRO A 313 -26.55 22.84 -16.59
C PRO A 313 -28.03 22.51 -16.30
N SER A 314 -28.73 23.43 -15.63
CA SER A 314 -30.13 23.23 -15.21
C SER A 314 -31.16 23.52 -16.31
N THR A 315 -30.73 24.07 -17.45
CA THR A 315 -31.61 24.47 -18.55
C THR A 315 -31.42 23.60 -19.79
N LEU A 316 -32.52 23.33 -20.50
CA LEU A 316 -32.50 22.49 -21.69
C LEU A 316 -31.63 23.08 -22.82
N ILE A 317 -31.57 24.41 -22.93
CA ILE A 317 -30.79 25.11 -23.96
C ILE A 317 -29.29 24.88 -23.73
N GLU A 318 -28.83 25.07 -22.50
CA GLU A 318 -27.43 24.86 -22.13
C GLU A 318 -27.05 23.38 -22.24
N MET A 319 -27.94 22.47 -21.88
CA MET A 319 -27.72 21.03 -22.07
C MET A 319 -27.59 20.64 -23.54
N LYS A 320 -28.42 21.20 -24.43
CA LYS A 320 -28.29 20.97 -25.89
C LYS A 320 -26.99 21.56 -26.45
N LYS A 321 -26.55 22.71 -25.93
CA LYS A 321 -25.23 23.28 -26.26
C LYS A 321 -24.09 22.35 -25.82
N LEU A 322 -24.17 21.82 -24.60
CA LEU A 322 -23.18 20.86 -24.07
C LEU A 322 -23.13 19.57 -24.89
N ALA A 323 -24.28 19.05 -25.34
CA ALA A 323 -24.33 17.90 -26.25
C ALA A 323 -23.65 18.18 -27.61
N ALA A 324 -23.83 19.39 -28.15
CA ALA A 324 -23.16 19.79 -29.39
C ALA A 324 -21.64 19.94 -29.23
N GLU A 325 -21.18 20.41 -28.06
CA GLU A 325 -19.76 20.46 -27.71
C GLU A 325 -19.16 19.05 -27.56
N SER A 326 -19.87 18.14 -26.89
CA SER A 326 -19.48 16.73 -26.78
C SER A 326 -19.40 16.03 -28.15
N ALA A 327 -20.37 16.30 -29.03
CA ALA A 327 -20.34 15.80 -30.41
C ALA A 327 -19.12 16.32 -31.20
N ARG A 328 -18.77 17.61 -31.05
CA ARG A 328 -17.59 18.21 -31.68
C ARG A 328 -16.27 17.60 -31.19
N PHE A 329 -16.16 17.31 -29.90
CA PHE A 329 -14.99 16.60 -29.37
C PHE A 329 -14.75 15.28 -30.12
N ARG A 330 -15.81 14.49 -30.33
CA ARG A 330 -15.75 13.23 -31.07
C ARG A 330 -15.44 13.40 -32.56
N THR A 331 -15.97 14.43 -33.23
CA THR A 331 -15.79 14.61 -34.69
C THR A 331 -14.49 15.32 -35.06
N ASP A 332 -14.02 16.23 -34.21
CA ASP A 332 -12.97 17.17 -34.57
C ASP A 332 -11.66 16.81 -33.86
N GLU A 333 -11.69 16.66 -32.53
CA GLU A 333 -10.47 16.46 -31.72
C GLU A 333 -9.98 15.01 -31.73
N VAL A 334 -10.88 14.04 -31.50
CA VAL A 334 -10.52 12.62 -31.37
C VAL A 334 -9.82 12.07 -32.62
N PRO A 335 -10.26 12.33 -33.88
CA PRO A 335 -9.59 11.79 -35.06
C PRO A 335 -8.18 12.34 -35.26
N ALA A 336 -7.92 13.59 -34.88
CA ALA A 336 -6.58 14.18 -34.95
C ALA A 336 -5.64 13.47 -33.97
N ARG A 337 -6.06 13.30 -32.72
CA ARG A 337 -5.25 12.65 -31.67
C ARG A 337 -5.11 11.15 -31.86
N GLN A 338 -6.08 10.51 -32.50
CA GLN A 338 -5.97 9.11 -32.91
C GLN A 338 -4.83 8.92 -33.93
N ARG A 339 -4.66 9.85 -34.88
CA ARG A 339 -3.52 9.82 -35.83
C ARG A 339 -2.19 10.00 -35.11
N ASP A 340 -2.13 10.93 -34.15
CA ASP A 340 -0.94 11.14 -33.31
C ASP A 340 -0.58 9.87 -32.53
N LYS A 341 -1.58 9.19 -31.94
CA LYS A 341 -1.41 7.92 -31.23
C LYS A 341 -0.89 6.81 -32.15
N THR A 342 -1.42 6.69 -33.38
CA THR A 342 -0.92 5.71 -34.36
C THR A 342 0.52 6.02 -34.78
N ARG A 343 0.87 7.30 -34.98
CA ARG A 343 2.26 7.72 -35.26
C ARG A 343 3.18 7.37 -34.10
N LEU A 344 2.75 7.60 -32.87
CA LEU A 344 3.50 7.24 -31.66
C LEU A 344 3.79 5.73 -31.59
N GLN A 345 2.80 4.89 -31.90
CA GLN A 345 2.96 3.43 -31.96
C GLN A 345 3.93 2.98 -33.06
N GLN A 346 4.02 3.72 -34.18
CA GLN A 346 4.98 3.43 -35.24
C GLN A 346 6.40 3.84 -34.80
N LEU A 347 6.57 5.03 -34.25
CA LEU A 347 7.85 5.51 -33.72
C LEU A 347 8.40 4.56 -32.65
N PHE A 348 7.54 4.07 -31.74
CA PHE A 348 7.93 3.09 -30.74
C PHE A 348 8.43 1.78 -31.35
N ARG A 349 7.74 1.26 -32.38
CA ARG A 349 8.17 0.04 -33.09
C ARG A 349 9.51 0.22 -33.81
N ASP A 350 9.74 1.39 -34.40
CA ASP A 350 11.01 1.70 -35.07
C ASP A 350 12.15 1.81 -34.04
N LEU A 351 11.87 2.38 -32.87
CA LEU A 351 12.81 2.48 -31.75
C LEU A 351 13.01 1.17 -31.00
N GLN A 352 12.09 0.21 -31.09
CA GLN A 352 12.18 -1.08 -30.38
C GLN A 352 13.47 -1.83 -30.72
N LYS A 353 13.89 -1.82 -32.00
CA LYS A 353 15.16 -2.42 -32.44
C LYS A 353 16.39 -1.69 -31.87
N TYR A 354 16.28 -0.38 -31.67
CA TYR A 354 17.32 0.43 -31.04
C TYR A 354 17.37 0.20 -29.53
N PHE A 355 16.21 0.09 -28.86
CA PHE A 355 16.09 -0.27 -27.44
C PHE A 355 16.62 -1.68 -27.15
N GLU A 356 16.41 -2.64 -28.07
CA GLU A 356 16.98 -3.99 -27.97
C GLU A 356 18.51 -3.97 -28.10
N ALA A 357 19.06 -3.14 -29.00
CA ALA A 357 20.49 -3.03 -29.25
C ALA A 357 21.26 -2.24 -28.18
N VAL A 358 20.64 -1.21 -27.60
CA VAL A 358 21.23 -0.29 -26.61
C VAL A 358 20.69 -0.55 -25.18
N GLY A 359 19.86 -1.58 -24.99
CA GLY A 359 19.16 -1.84 -23.71
C GLY A 359 18.25 -0.69 -23.29
N GLU A 360 17.57 -0.85 -22.14
CA GLU A 360 16.56 0.11 -21.65
C GLU A 360 17.05 1.55 -21.76
N VAL A 361 16.44 2.27 -22.71
CA VAL A 361 16.47 3.72 -22.72
C VAL A 361 15.54 4.16 -21.61
N ASP A 362 16.04 5.02 -20.73
CA ASP A 362 15.33 5.64 -19.61
C ASP A 362 14.12 6.46 -20.14
N LEU A 363 13.03 5.76 -20.40
CA LEU A 363 11.72 6.30 -20.76
C LEU A 363 10.89 6.33 -19.49
N ASP A 364 10.34 7.51 -19.18
CA ASP A 364 9.39 7.68 -18.09
C ASP A 364 8.27 6.62 -18.23
N PRO A 365 8.02 5.80 -17.19
CA PRO A 365 6.99 4.77 -17.24
C PRO A 365 5.61 5.30 -17.67
N GLU A 366 5.30 6.56 -17.35
CA GLU A 366 4.02 7.16 -17.74
C GLU A 366 3.90 7.46 -19.24
N LEU A 367 5.03 7.68 -19.92
CA LEU A 367 5.11 7.95 -21.36
C LEU A 367 5.15 6.68 -22.20
N HIS A 368 5.14 5.50 -21.58
CA HIS A 368 5.16 4.23 -22.29
C HIS A 368 3.91 4.05 -23.17
N VAL A 369 4.08 3.46 -24.36
CA VAL A 369 3.00 3.33 -25.35
C VAL A 369 1.78 2.57 -24.81
N ASP A 370 2.00 1.53 -24.00
CA ASP A 370 0.92 0.74 -23.37
C ASP A 370 0.17 1.52 -22.29
N VAL A 371 0.85 2.41 -21.56
CA VAL A 371 0.22 3.27 -20.56
C VAL A 371 -0.65 4.31 -21.25
N ILE A 372 -0.14 4.92 -22.33
CA ILE A 372 -0.90 5.86 -23.17
C ILE A 372 -2.11 5.17 -23.79
N ASP A 373 -1.98 3.92 -24.26
CA ASP A 373 -3.11 3.16 -24.82
C ASP A 373 -4.20 2.89 -23.78
N ARG A 374 -3.81 2.44 -22.58
CA ARG A 374 -4.75 2.24 -21.45
C ARG A 374 -5.46 3.53 -21.05
N ASN A 375 -4.71 4.63 -20.91
CA ASN A 375 -5.27 5.93 -20.53
C ASN A 375 -6.21 6.49 -21.62
N TRP A 376 -5.88 6.29 -22.89
CA TRP A 376 -6.75 6.61 -24.02
C TRP A 376 -8.08 5.85 -23.94
N ASN A 377 -8.03 4.53 -23.72
CA ASN A 377 -9.23 3.71 -23.62
C ASN A 377 -10.12 4.14 -22.45
N ARG A 378 -9.50 4.50 -21.31
CA ARG A 378 -10.21 5.06 -20.15
C ARG A 378 -10.90 6.39 -20.47
N LEU A 379 -10.23 7.29 -21.19
CA LEU A 379 -10.82 8.55 -21.65
C LEU A 379 -12.04 8.31 -22.56
N MET A 380 -11.92 7.40 -23.52
CA MET A 380 -13.01 7.10 -24.46
C MET A 380 -14.24 6.52 -23.74
N LEU A 381 -14.03 5.67 -22.73
CA LEU A 381 -15.11 5.16 -21.89
C LEU A 381 -15.76 6.29 -21.08
N ALA A 382 -14.97 7.13 -20.42
CA ALA A 382 -15.47 8.26 -19.64
C ALA A 382 -16.26 9.26 -20.51
N HIS A 383 -15.81 9.50 -21.74
CA HIS A 383 -16.55 10.28 -22.73
C HIS A 383 -17.91 9.64 -23.05
N GLN A 384 -17.95 8.33 -23.34
CA GLN A 384 -19.19 7.62 -23.65
C GLN A 384 -20.21 7.69 -22.50
N GLU A 385 -19.76 7.51 -21.26
CA GLU A 385 -20.60 7.66 -20.07
C GLU A 385 -21.12 9.09 -19.89
N ARG A 386 -20.27 10.10 -20.10
CA ARG A 386 -20.69 11.51 -20.04
C ARG A 386 -21.71 11.83 -21.13
N ASP A 387 -21.50 11.34 -22.35
CA ASP A 387 -22.42 11.53 -23.48
C ASP A 387 -23.79 10.92 -23.17
N GLN A 388 -23.82 9.71 -22.59
CA GLN A 388 -25.06 9.06 -22.17
C GLN A 388 -25.78 9.88 -21.08
N ALA A 389 -25.06 10.33 -20.06
CA ALA A 389 -25.61 11.15 -18.99
C ALA A 389 -26.18 12.50 -19.50
N ILE A 390 -25.50 13.13 -20.45
CA ILE A 390 -25.98 14.34 -21.14
C ILE A 390 -27.32 14.06 -21.85
N GLN A 391 -27.41 12.96 -22.59
CA GLN A 391 -28.65 12.59 -23.30
C GLN A 391 -29.80 12.30 -22.35
N ASP A 392 -29.55 11.60 -21.25
CA ASP A 392 -30.60 11.27 -20.28
C ASP A 392 -31.08 12.50 -19.51
N GLU A 393 -30.19 13.43 -19.20
CA GLU A 393 -30.55 14.71 -18.59
C GLU A 393 -31.35 15.60 -19.56
N ILE A 394 -31.02 15.60 -20.86
CA ILE A 394 -31.83 16.26 -21.90
C ILE A 394 -33.24 15.69 -21.93
N LYS A 395 -33.40 14.35 -21.99
CA LYS A 395 -34.72 13.70 -22.00
C LYS A 395 -35.53 14.06 -20.75
N ARG A 396 -34.87 14.09 -19.59
CA ARG A 396 -35.48 14.46 -18.30
C ARG A 396 -36.01 15.90 -18.34
N LEU A 397 -35.19 16.86 -18.78
CA LEU A 397 -35.59 18.26 -18.90
C LEU A 397 -36.69 18.46 -19.95
N GLU A 398 -36.68 17.74 -21.06
CA GLU A 398 -37.77 17.78 -22.06
C GLU A 398 -39.10 17.29 -21.49
N ARG A 399 -39.09 16.23 -20.66
CA ARG A 399 -40.30 15.76 -19.97
C ARG A 399 -40.84 16.81 -19.01
N LEU A 400 -39.97 17.44 -18.21
CA LEU A 400 -40.37 18.49 -17.26
C LEU A 400 -40.88 19.74 -17.97
N GLN A 401 -40.25 20.13 -19.09
CA GLN A 401 -40.71 21.25 -19.91
C GLN A 401 -42.15 21.03 -20.42
N ARG A 402 -42.47 19.84 -20.93
CA ARG A 402 -43.84 19.49 -21.36
C ARG A 402 -44.85 19.55 -20.20
N LEU A 403 -44.44 19.14 -19.00
CA LEU A 403 -45.27 19.21 -17.79
C LEU A 403 -45.51 20.66 -17.37
N ALA A 404 -44.48 21.52 -17.40
CA ALA A 404 -44.63 22.95 -17.15
C ALA A 404 -45.57 23.63 -18.16
N GLU A 405 -45.49 23.27 -19.44
CA GLU A 405 -46.42 23.74 -20.48
C GLU A 405 -47.86 23.27 -20.26
N LYS A 406 -48.06 22.06 -19.72
CA LYS A 406 -49.38 21.57 -19.29
C LYS A 406 -49.93 22.45 -18.16
N VAL A 407 -49.16 22.67 -17.10
CA VAL A 407 -49.56 23.52 -15.95
C VAL A 407 -49.90 24.93 -16.42
N HIS A 408 -49.10 25.53 -17.31
CA HIS A 408 -49.40 26.85 -17.86
C HIS A 408 -50.75 26.92 -18.61
N ARG A 409 -51.07 25.90 -19.41
CA ARG A 409 -52.35 25.82 -20.14
C ARG A 409 -53.54 25.62 -19.21
N GLU A 410 -53.42 24.76 -18.20
CA GLU A 410 -54.46 24.51 -17.22
C GLU A 410 -54.70 25.72 -16.31
N MET A 411 -53.63 26.41 -15.90
CA MET A 411 -53.70 27.63 -15.12
C MET A 411 -54.47 28.72 -15.88
N LYS A 412 -54.16 28.94 -17.18
CA LYS A 412 -54.91 29.88 -18.03
C LYS A 412 -56.39 29.50 -18.14
N ARG A 413 -56.69 28.21 -18.32
CA ARG A 413 -58.08 27.71 -18.39
C ARG A 413 -58.83 27.90 -17.08
N CYS A 414 -58.20 27.61 -15.94
CA CYS A 414 -58.81 27.77 -14.62
C CYS A 414 -59.08 29.25 -14.31
N ASP A 415 -58.15 30.14 -14.67
CA ASP A 415 -58.31 31.58 -14.44
C ASP A 415 -59.53 32.15 -15.20
N SER A 416 -59.70 31.78 -16.48
CA SER A 416 -60.90 32.17 -17.25
C SER A 416 -62.19 31.59 -16.67
N ARG A 417 -62.19 30.32 -16.23
CA ARG A 417 -63.38 29.71 -15.59
C ARG A 417 -63.74 30.39 -14.26
N LEU A 418 -62.74 30.80 -13.46
CA LEU A 418 -62.98 31.53 -12.22
C LEU A 418 -63.58 32.91 -12.49
N GLU A 419 -63.15 33.60 -13.55
CA GLU A 419 -63.72 34.87 -13.99
C GLU A 419 -65.19 34.73 -14.44
N ASP A 420 -65.50 33.70 -15.24
CA ASP A 420 -66.87 33.40 -15.67
C ASP A 420 -67.79 33.06 -14.49
N LEU A 421 -67.31 32.23 -13.54
CA LEU A 421 -68.05 31.85 -12.34
C LEU A 421 -68.29 33.05 -11.41
N GLU A 422 -67.31 33.94 -11.27
CA GLU A 422 -67.44 35.18 -10.52
C GLU A 422 -68.55 36.08 -11.08
N GLY A 423 -68.60 36.25 -12.41
CA GLY A 423 -69.69 36.96 -13.07
C GLY A 423 -71.07 36.32 -12.82
N ARG A 424 -71.17 35.00 -12.96
CA ARG A 424 -72.43 34.25 -12.76
C ARG A 424 -72.91 34.28 -11.31
N ILE A 425 -72.00 34.13 -10.33
CA ILE A 425 -72.34 34.22 -8.90
C ILE A 425 -72.92 35.58 -8.56
N LEU A 426 -72.33 36.67 -9.09
CA LEU A 426 -72.83 38.02 -8.87
C LEU A 426 -74.17 38.27 -9.54
N GLU A 427 -74.40 37.72 -10.74
CA GLU A 427 -75.67 37.87 -11.46
C GLU A 427 -76.81 37.09 -10.78
N GLU A 428 -76.56 35.84 -10.37
CA GLU A 428 -77.53 35.06 -9.59
C GLU A 428 -77.85 35.75 -8.26
N ALA A 429 -76.85 36.34 -7.60
CA ALA A 429 -77.07 37.07 -6.34
C ALA A 429 -77.99 38.29 -6.50
N ARG A 430 -77.99 38.96 -7.66
CA ARG A 430 -78.90 40.09 -7.94
C ARG A 430 -80.35 39.66 -8.17
N ARG A 431 -80.56 38.42 -8.62
CA ARG A 431 -81.87 37.90 -9.01
C ARG A 431 -82.49 37.00 -7.95
N LEU A 432 -81.76 36.71 -6.87
CA LEU A 432 -82.13 35.78 -5.80
C LEU A 432 -83.54 36.04 -5.22
N ASP A 433 -83.88 37.30 -4.96
CA ASP A 433 -85.19 37.69 -4.38
C ASP A 433 -86.38 37.51 -5.34
N ARG A 434 -86.10 37.28 -6.63
CA ARG A 434 -87.13 37.17 -7.70
C ARG A 434 -87.32 35.73 -8.21
N LEU A 435 -86.51 34.79 -7.73
CA LEU A 435 -86.49 33.39 -8.18
C LEU A 435 -87.27 32.51 -7.20
N HIS A 436 -87.88 31.44 -7.72
CA HIS A 436 -88.49 30.42 -6.86
C HIS A 436 -87.38 29.68 -6.08
N PRO A 437 -87.55 29.37 -4.77
CA PRO A 437 -86.49 28.79 -3.94
C PRO A 437 -85.87 27.50 -4.47
N LEU A 438 -86.65 26.65 -5.16
CA LEU A 438 -86.14 25.42 -5.79
C LEU A 438 -85.24 25.71 -7.00
N ASP A 439 -85.57 26.71 -7.81
CA ASP A 439 -84.78 27.10 -8.98
C ASP A 439 -83.49 27.81 -8.55
N ALA A 440 -83.57 28.65 -7.52
CA ALA A 440 -82.41 29.29 -6.92
C ALA A 440 -81.44 28.26 -6.30
N LYS A 441 -81.98 27.24 -5.62
CA LYS A 441 -81.18 26.11 -5.10
C LYS A 441 -80.52 25.33 -6.23
N HIS A 442 -81.26 25.00 -7.30
CA HIS A 442 -80.70 24.31 -8.46
C HIS A 442 -79.55 25.09 -9.13
N ASN A 443 -79.72 26.40 -9.33
CA ASN A 443 -78.67 27.24 -9.91
C ASN A 443 -77.41 27.30 -9.01
N VAL A 444 -77.59 27.35 -7.69
CA VAL A 444 -76.49 27.30 -6.72
C VAL A 444 -75.80 25.94 -6.73
N ASP A 445 -76.55 24.84 -6.81
CA ASP A 445 -75.99 23.48 -6.89
C ASP A 445 -75.13 23.30 -8.16
N VAL A 446 -75.56 23.87 -9.30
CA VAL A 446 -74.78 23.88 -10.55
C VAL A 446 -73.50 24.71 -10.39
N LEU A 447 -73.58 25.91 -9.79
CA LEU A 447 -72.41 26.75 -9.52
C LEU A 447 -71.43 26.07 -8.54
N GLU A 448 -71.93 25.40 -7.50
CA GLU A 448 -71.11 24.58 -6.60
C GLU A 448 -70.41 23.44 -7.34
N GLN A 449 -71.13 22.72 -8.20
CA GLN A 449 -70.56 21.62 -8.97
C GLN A 449 -69.44 22.10 -9.90
N GLU A 450 -69.64 23.22 -10.60
CA GLU A 450 -68.63 23.81 -11.47
C GLU A 450 -67.43 24.34 -10.67
N LEU A 451 -67.67 24.92 -9.48
CA LEU A 451 -66.62 25.39 -8.58
C LEU A 451 -65.79 24.23 -8.01
N ARG A 452 -66.40 23.08 -7.73
CA ARG A 452 -65.69 21.83 -7.35
C ARG A 452 -64.84 21.29 -8.50
N ALA A 453 -65.32 21.32 -9.74
CA ALA A 453 -64.52 20.90 -10.90
C ALA A 453 -63.27 21.79 -11.11
N VAL A 454 -63.35 23.07 -10.78
CA VAL A 454 -62.18 23.98 -10.77
C VAL A 454 -61.24 23.65 -9.61
N GLU A 455 -61.75 23.28 -8.43
CA GLU A 455 -60.94 22.82 -7.30
C GLU A 455 -60.10 21.58 -7.67
N GLU A 456 -60.73 20.56 -8.26
CA GLU A 456 -60.05 19.34 -8.73
C GLU A 456 -58.94 19.66 -9.74
N SER A 457 -59.20 20.60 -10.66
CA SER A 457 -58.20 21.07 -11.64
C SER A 457 -57.01 21.76 -10.94
N ILE A 458 -57.27 22.58 -9.91
CA ILE A 458 -56.22 23.24 -9.11
C ILE A 458 -55.41 22.22 -8.30
N GLN A 459 -56.04 21.20 -7.72
CA GLN A 459 -55.34 20.12 -7.01
C GLN A 459 -54.42 19.32 -7.96
N SER A 460 -54.90 18.99 -9.17
CA SER A 460 -54.07 18.35 -10.20
C SER A 460 -52.88 19.22 -10.62
N MET A 461 -53.04 20.55 -10.67
CA MET A 461 -51.90 21.44 -10.94
C MET A 461 -50.89 21.46 -9.80
N PHE A 462 -51.32 21.35 -8.53
CA PHE A 462 -50.39 21.24 -7.41
C PHE A 462 -49.59 19.94 -7.43
N THR A 463 -50.18 18.82 -7.85
CA THR A 463 -49.45 17.56 -8.03
C THR A 463 -48.40 17.70 -9.14
N ASP A 464 -48.77 18.27 -10.28
CA ASP A 464 -47.85 18.49 -11.40
C ASP A 464 -46.69 19.42 -11.02
N VAL A 465 -46.97 20.50 -10.29
CA VAL A 465 -45.93 21.43 -9.80
C VAL A 465 -45.02 20.78 -8.74
N THR A 466 -45.56 19.86 -7.92
CA THR A 466 -44.75 19.09 -6.98
C THR A 466 -43.78 18.18 -7.72
N THR A 467 -44.24 17.49 -8.78
CA THR A 467 -43.36 16.71 -9.66
C THR A 467 -42.32 17.58 -10.36
N LEU A 468 -42.66 18.81 -10.76
CA LEU A 468 -41.68 19.77 -11.29
C LEU A 468 -40.63 20.17 -10.25
N ARG A 469 -41.02 20.35 -8.98
CA ARG A 469 -40.12 20.70 -7.87
C ARG A 469 -39.17 19.55 -7.53
N GLU A 470 -39.68 18.33 -7.42
CA GLU A 470 -38.88 17.11 -7.23
C GLU A 470 -37.92 16.89 -8.40
N GLY A 471 -38.39 17.19 -9.62
CA GLY A 471 -37.57 17.22 -10.82
C GLY A 471 -36.60 18.39 -10.92
N ARG A 472 -36.44 19.24 -9.88
CA ARG A 472 -35.53 20.40 -9.89
C ARG A 472 -35.71 21.31 -11.12
N TYR A 473 -36.94 21.48 -11.60
CA TYR A 473 -37.21 22.37 -12.72
C TYR A 473 -37.02 23.83 -12.28
N PRO A 474 -36.23 24.66 -13.00
CA PRO A 474 -35.83 25.99 -12.52
C PRO A 474 -36.99 26.91 -12.11
N GLN A 475 -38.13 26.85 -12.81
CA GLN A 475 -39.29 27.73 -12.57
C GLN A 475 -40.38 27.09 -11.68
N ALA A 476 -40.12 25.93 -11.04
CA ALA A 476 -41.12 25.21 -10.26
C ALA A 476 -41.68 26.03 -9.08
N SER A 477 -40.82 26.79 -8.39
CA SER A 477 -41.21 27.63 -7.26
C SER A 477 -42.14 28.78 -7.67
N ASP A 478 -41.88 29.40 -8.83
CA ASP A 478 -42.71 30.47 -9.36
C ASP A 478 -44.05 29.94 -9.89
N LEU A 479 -44.06 28.76 -10.52
CA LEU A 479 -45.28 28.06 -10.89
C LEU A 479 -46.13 27.73 -9.66
N HIS A 480 -45.52 27.26 -8.57
CA HIS A 480 -46.22 26.97 -7.32
C HIS A 480 -46.91 28.20 -6.74
N LYS A 481 -46.20 29.34 -6.67
CA LYS A 481 -46.78 30.61 -6.22
C LYS A 481 -47.96 31.05 -7.07
N ARG A 482 -47.92 30.83 -8.39
CA ARG A 482 -49.01 31.20 -9.31
C ARG A 482 -50.23 30.29 -9.14
N VAL A 483 -50.04 28.99 -8.99
CA VAL A 483 -51.14 28.04 -8.70
C VAL A 483 -51.74 28.35 -7.33
N GLN A 484 -50.93 28.72 -6.33
CA GLN A 484 -51.41 29.16 -5.02
C GLN A 484 -52.28 30.42 -5.08
N LYS A 485 -51.93 31.40 -5.93
CA LYS A 485 -52.78 32.57 -6.17
C LYS A 485 -54.13 32.20 -6.79
N LEU A 486 -54.16 31.26 -7.73
CA LEU A 486 -55.43 30.73 -8.27
C LEU A 486 -56.27 30.04 -7.19
N HIS A 487 -55.63 29.24 -6.33
CA HIS A 487 -56.32 28.61 -5.21
C HIS A 487 -56.92 29.65 -4.24
N GLN A 488 -56.18 30.71 -3.91
CA GLN A 488 -56.68 31.82 -3.09
C GLN A 488 -57.88 32.53 -3.73
N ARG A 489 -57.84 32.75 -5.06
CA ARG A 489 -58.97 33.31 -5.81
C ARG A 489 -60.19 32.39 -5.74
N TRP A 490 -60.00 31.08 -5.91
CA TRP A 490 -61.05 30.07 -5.75
C TRP A 490 -61.65 30.06 -4.33
N VAL A 491 -60.83 30.12 -3.27
CA VAL A 491 -61.30 30.20 -1.87
C VAL A 491 -62.16 31.45 -1.66
N SER A 492 -61.72 32.59 -2.20
CA SER A 492 -62.45 33.86 -2.13
C SER A 492 -63.79 33.76 -2.84
N LEU A 493 -63.82 33.13 -4.02
CA LEU A 493 -65.03 32.92 -4.79
C LEU A 493 -66.01 31.95 -4.11
N ARG A 494 -65.50 30.91 -3.45
CA ARG A 494 -66.31 30.00 -2.61
C ARG A 494 -66.94 30.74 -1.44
N SER A 495 -66.20 31.64 -0.80
CA SER A 495 -66.74 32.50 0.26
C SER A 495 -67.79 33.47 -0.28
N LEU A 496 -67.59 34.01 -1.49
CA LEU A 496 -68.58 34.86 -2.16
C LEU A 496 -69.87 34.08 -2.46
N LEU A 497 -69.78 32.89 -3.04
CA LEU A 497 -70.92 31.98 -3.26
C LEU A 497 -71.67 31.70 -1.95
N HIS A 498 -70.93 31.35 -0.89
CA HIS A 498 -71.54 31.04 0.40
C HIS A 498 -72.22 32.24 1.04
N SER A 499 -71.58 33.42 1.03
CA SER A 499 -72.12 34.63 1.65
C SER A 499 -73.27 35.26 0.87
N LYS A 500 -73.24 35.23 -0.46
CA LYS A 500 -74.22 35.91 -1.32
C LYS A 500 -75.39 35.04 -1.75
N LEU A 501 -75.23 33.71 -1.80
CA LEU A 501 -76.25 32.80 -2.31
C LEU A 501 -76.67 31.76 -1.27
N ILE A 502 -75.72 31.01 -0.68
CA ILE A 502 -76.05 29.91 0.25
C ILE A 502 -76.63 30.44 1.57
N THR A 503 -76.02 31.47 2.17
CA THR A 503 -76.46 32.01 3.47
C THR A 503 -77.87 32.60 3.39
N PRO A 504 -78.22 33.45 2.39
CA PRO A 504 -79.60 33.92 2.24
C PRO A 504 -80.61 32.80 1.96
N LEU A 505 -80.25 31.80 1.16
CA LEU A 505 -81.10 30.61 0.93
C LEU A 505 -81.28 29.76 2.20
N SER A 506 -80.28 29.71 3.08
CA SER A 506 -80.36 28.98 4.35
C SER A 506 -81.29 29.64 5.37
N THR A 507 -81.53 30.96 5.28
CA THR A 507 -82.50 31.68 6.13
C THR A 507 -83.95 31.46 5.71
N LEU A 508 -84.19 30.84 4.55
CA LEU A 508 -85.50 30.45 4.04
C LEU A 508 -85.70 28.93 4.25
N SER A 509 -85.74 28.46 5.50
CA SER A 509 -85.97 27.04 5.79
C SER A 509 -87.41 26.75 6.27
N PHE A 510 -88.14 25.92 5.51
CA PHE A 510 -89.31 25.15 5.95
C PHE A 510 -89.02 23.64 5.75
N PRO A 511 -89.80 22.74 6.39
CA PRO A 511 -89.29 21.56 7.06
C PRO A 511 -88.68 20.53 6.11
N VAL A 512 -87.55 20.01 6.58
CA VAL A 512 -86.82 18.85 6.06
C VAL A 512 -87.72 17.62 6.13
N VAL A 513 -88.07 17.06 4.98
CA VAL A 513 -88.42 15.63 4.87
C VAL A 513 -87.13 14.92 4.51
N GLU A 514 -86.68 14.08 5.44
CA GLU A 514 -85.52 13.22 5.29
C GLU A 514 -85.71 12.26 4.10
N GLU A 515 -84.88 12.39 3.07
CA GLU A 515 -84.57 11.27 2.18
C GLU A 515 -83.12 10.86 2.41
N ARG A 516 -82.98 9.86 3.28
CA ARG A 516 -81.78 9.05 3.41
C ARG A 516 -81.55 8.28 2.11
N THR A 517 -80.69 8.79 1.24
CA THR A 517 -80.02 7.94 0.23
C THR A 517 -78.86 7.20 0.90
N VAL A 518 -79.20 6.10 1.58
CA VAL A 518 -78.26 5.04 1.97
C VAL A 518 -78.02 4.18 0.73
N THR A 519 -76.96 4.46 -0.02
CA THR A 519 -76.51 3.55 -1.09
C THR A 519 -75.00 3.32 -1.12
N ARG A 520 -74.22 3.94 -0.22
CA ARG A 520 -72.78 3.64 -0.05
C ARG A 520 -72.39 3.02 1.29
N GLN A 521 -73.31 2.95 2.24
CA GLN A 521 -73.13 2.20 3.50
C GLN A 521 -73.63 0.76 3.43
N THR A 522 -74.40 0.34 2.43
CA THR A 522 -74.90 -1.04 2.35
C THR A 522 -73.79 -2.06 2.17
N HIS A 523 -72.72 -1.76 1.45
CA HIS A 523 -71.59 -2.69 1.30
C HIS A 523 -70.75 -2.78 2.59
N THR A 524 -70.40 -1.64 3.20
CA THR A 524 -69.60 -1.60 4.43
C THR A 524 -70.38 -2.08 5.66
N VAL A 525 -71.68 -1.81 5.75
CA VAL A 525 -72.57 -2.30 6.83
C VAL A 525 -72.89 -3.79 6.65
N MET A 526 -73.03 -4.29 5.42
CA MET A 526 -73.17 -5.73 5.15
C MET A 526 -71.87 -6.47 5.46
N GLU A 527 -70.71 -5.93 5.08
CA GLU A 527 -69.38 -6.45 5.42
C GLU A 527 -69.16 -6.49 6.93
N THR A 528 -69.44 -5.39 7.65
CA THR A 528 -69.30 -5.33 9.12
C THR A 528 -70.29 -6.27 9.81
N ARG A 529 -71.57 -6.33 9.37
CA ARG A 529 -72.56 -7.25 9.94
C ARG A 529 -72.22 -8.72 9.69
N LEU A 530 -71.76 -9.08 8.49
CA LEU A 530 -71.37 -10.46 8.15
C LEU A 530 -70.16 -10.93 8.96
N VAL A 531 -69.16 -10.07 9.19
CA VAL A 531 -68.02 -10.35 10.08
C VAL A 531 -68.47 -10.50 11.54
N ASP A 532 -69.52 -9.79 11.97
CA ASP A 532 -70.06 -9.88 13.33
C ASP A 532 -71.01 -11.07 13.56
N THR A 533 -71.72 -11.54 12.53
CA THR A 533 -72.73 -12.60 12.66
C THR A 533 -72.33 -13.96 12.09
N ASN A 534 -71.41 -14.01 11.11
CA ASN A 534 -71.00 -15.25 10.45
C ASN A 534 -69.59 -15.70 10.88
N THR A 535 -69.50 -16.92 11.41
CA THR A 535 -68.26 -17.47 11.97
C THR A 535 -67.15 -17.64 10.93
N HIS A 536 -67.47 -17.92 9.67
CA HIS A 536 -66.48 -18.07 8.60
C HIS A 536 -65.94 -16.71 8.12
N PHE A 537 -66.78 -15.67 8.02
CA PHE A 537 -66.32 -14.31 7.73
C PHE A 537 -65.44 -13.76 8.85
N ARG A 538 -65.77 -14.02 10.13
CA ARG A 538 -64.92 -13.68 11.27
C ARG A 538 -63.56 -14.40 11.20
N ALA A 539 -63.57 -15.72 10.99
CA ALA A 539 -62.33 -16.49 10.88
C ALA A 539 -61.43 -16.03 9.72
N LEU A 540 -62.02 -15.65 8.59
CA LEU A 540 -61.30 -15.08 7.44
C LEU A 540 -60.70 -13.71 7.77
N GLN A 541 -61.45 -12.84 8.45
CA GLN A 541 -60.96 -11.52 8.87
C GLN A 541 -59.83 -11.62 9.91
N ASP A 542 -59.98 -12.51 10.89
CA ASP A 542 -58.94 -12.79 11.90
C ASP A 542 -57.66 -13.31 11.22
N ALA A 543 -57.79 -14.14 10.18
CA ALA A 543 -56.65 -14.63 9.42
C ALA A 543 -55.95 -13.53 8.61
N ILE A 544 -56.72 -12.60 8.01
CA ILE A 544 -56.17 -11.43 7.31
C ILE A 544 -55.40 -10.54 8.28
N GLU A 545 -55.97 -10.26 9.45
CA GLU A 545 -55.35 -9.39 10.45
C GLU A 545 -54.10 -10.03 11.05
N TRP A 546 -54.12 -11.36 11.27
CA TRP A 546 -52.94 -12.12 11.69
C TRP A 546 -51.82 -12.00 10.65
N CYS A 547 -52.11 -12.20 9.36
CA CYS A 547 -51.10 -12.05 8.29
C CYS A 547 -50.54 -10.62 8.22
N ARG A 548 -51.39 -9.59 8.34
CA ARG A 548 -50.94 -8.18 8.34
C ARG A 548 -50.05 -7.87 9.53
N THR A 549 -50.46 -8.29 10.72
CA THR A 549 -49.70 -8.08 11.96
C THR A 549 -48.34 -8.77 11.89
N LYS A 550 -48.30 -10.01 11.41
CA LYS A 550 -47.06 -10.77 11.25
C LYS A 550 -46.14 -10.20 10.17
N LEU A 551 -46.70 -9.78 9.04
CA LEU A 551 -45.92 -9.14 7.98
C LEU A 551 -45.26 -7.85 8.49
N LYS A 552 -46.01 -7.01 9.21
CA LYS A 552 -45.49 -5.80 9.85
C LYS A 552 -44.37 -6.14 10.85
N GLN A 553 -44.61 -7.12 11.73
CA GLN A 553 -43.62 -7.55 12.72
C GLN A 553 -42.29 -7.98 12.07
N ILE A 554 -42.34 -8.75 10.98
CA ILE A 554 -41.15 -9.21 10.25
C ILE A 554 -40.41 -8.07 9.54
N GLN A 555 -41.15 -7.10 8.98
CA GLN A 555 -40.57 -5.95 8.29
C GLN A 555 -39.89 -4.96 9.24
N GLU A 556 -40.39 -4.84 10.47
CA GLU A 556 -39.84 -3.94 11.49
C GLU A 556 -38.74 -4.58 12.35
N ALA A 557 -38.53 -5.90 12.25
CA ALA A 557 -37.54 -6.62 13.06
C ALA A 557 -36.09 -6.35 12.60
N GLU A 558 -35.20 -6.11 13.57
CA GLU A 558 -33.77 -5.85 13.32
C GLU A 558 -33.01 -7.14 13.00
N TYR A 559 -31.84 -7.05 12.38
CA TYR A 559 -31.03 -8.24 12.02
C TYR A 559 -29.95 -8.59 13.04
N GLY A 560 -29.70 -7.73 14.05
CA GLY A 560 -28.57 -7.82 14.98
C GLY A 560 -27.32 -7.05 14.48
N SER A 561 -26.41 -6.77 15.42
CA SER A 561 -25.19 -5.98 15.19
C SER A 561 -23.89 -6.71 15.50
N ASP A 562 -23.97 -7.88 16.11
CA ASP A 562 -22.83 -8.71 16.52
C ASP A 562 -23.22 -10.20 16.44
N LEU A 563 -22.22 -11.08 16.57
CA LEU A 563 -22.43 -12.52 16.40
C LEU A 563 -23.56 -13.08 17.28
N ASN A 564 -23.62 -12.68 18.55
CA ASN A 564 -24.60 -13.21 19.50
C ASN A 564 -26.01 -12.70 19.21
N SER A 565 -26.16 -11.42 18.89
CA SER A 565 -27.44 -10.82 18.52
C SER A 565 -27.99 -11.38 17.21
N VAL A 566 -27.15 -11.58 16.19
CA VAL A 566 -27.57 -12.22 14.92
C VAL A 566 -27.99 -13.68 15.14
N GLN A 567 -27.25 -14.45 15.95
CA GLN A 567 -27.64 -15.82 16.31
C GLN A 567 -29.00 -15.85 17.01
N THR A 568 -29.20 -14.97 17.99
CA THR A 568 -30.47 -14.86 18.73
C THR A 568 -31.62 -14.53 17.78
N GLU A 569 -31.41 -13.58 16.86
CA GLU A 569 -32.44 -13.17 15.90
C GLU A 569 -32.78 -14.28 14.91
N LEU A 570 -31.79 -15.05 14.45
CA LEU A 570 -32.01 -16.23 13.62
C LEU A 570 -32.84 -17.28 14.35
N GLU A 571 -32.55 -17.58 15.62
CA GLU A 571 -33.32 -18.55 16.42
C GLU A 571 -34.76 -18.09 16.67
N VAL A 572 -34.97 -16.78 16.89
CA VAL A 572 -36.30 -16.18 17.01
C VAL A 572 -37.04 -16.31 15.68
N HIS A 573 -36.44 -15.91 14.56
CA HIS A 573 -37.08 -15.94 13.26
C HIS A 573 -37.35 -17.36 12.74
N GLN A 574 -36.50 -18.34 13.05
CA GLN A 574 -36.76 -19.76 12.74
C GLN A 574 -38.04 -20.28 13.42
N ARG A 575 -38.31 -19.86 14.65
CA ARG A 575 -39.55 -20.20 15.36
C ARG A 575 -40.75 -19.52 14.72
N GLU A 576 -40.64 -18.23 14.41
CA GLU A 576 -41.70 -17.46 13.73
C GLU A 576 -42.00 -18.01 12.33
N HIS A 577 -40.98 -18.40 11.56
CA HIS A 577 -41.12 -18.98 10.23
C HIS A 577 -41.91 -20.29 10.28
N LYS A 578 -41.59 -21.18 11.22
CA LYS A 578 -42.35 -22.44 11.44
C LYS A 578 -43.82 -22.17 11.79
N LEU A 579 -44.11 -21.11 12.56
CA LEU A 579 -45.50 -20.72 12.87
C LEU A 579 -46.22 -20.23 11.60
N ILE A 580 -45.54 -19.50 10.73
CA ILE A 580 -46.09 -19.03 9.44
C ILE A 580 -46.38 -20.21 8.52
N GLU A 581 -45.46 -21.17 8.39
CA GLU A 581 -45.69 -22.38 7.57
C GLU A 581 -46.89 -23.19 8.08
N GLN A 582 -46.99 -23.39 9.40
CA GLN A 582 -48.11 -24.10 10.01
C GLN A 582 -49.46 -23.38 9.82
N PHE A 583 -49.44 -22.06 9.65
CA PHE A 583 -50.63 -21.24 9.38
C PHE A 583 -51.29 -21.58 8.04
N HIS A 584 -50.57 -22.21 7.09
CA HIS A 584 -51.13 -22.67 5.83
C HIS A 584 -52.42 -23.48 6.02
N SER A 585 -52.46 -24.33 7.05
CA SER A 585 -53.66 -25.12 7.38
C SER A 585 -54.90 -24.25 7.63
N LYS A 586 -54.76 -23.09 8.28
CA LYS A 586 -55.87 -22.15 8.52
C LYS A 586 -56.31 -21.44 7.24
N VAL A 587 -55.38 -21.16 6.33
CA VAL A 587 -55.68 -20.62 4.99
C VAL A 587 -56.50 -21.63 4.18
N GLU A 588 -56.11 -22.90 4.18
CA GLU A 588 -56.85 -23.99 3.53
C GLU A 588 -58.28 -24.16 4.10
N HIS A 589 -58.44 -24.02 5.42
CA HIS A 589 -59.78 -24.01 6.03
C HIS A 589 -60.64 -22.84 5.54
N CYS A 590 -60.07 -21.64 5.38
CA CYS A 590 -60.77 -20.48 4.83
C CYS A 590 -61.14 -20.66 3.36
N ILE A 591 -60.28 -21.33 2.58
CA ILE A 591 -60.55 -21.70 1.17
C ILE A 591 -61.74 -22.67 1.09
N ASN A 592 -61.74 -23.73 1.90
CA ASN A 592 -62.82 -24.72 1.91
C ASN A 592 -64.16 -24.13 2.36
N ALA A 593 -64.15 -23.18 3.30
CA ALA A 593 -65.35 -22.49 3.77
C ALA A 593 -66.06 -21.64 2.69
N LYS A 594 -65.38 -21.34 1.57
CA LYS A 594 -65.99 -20.68 0.40
C LYS A 594 -67.21 -21.43 -0.13
N ASN A 595 -67.21 -22.77 -0.03
CA ASN A 595 -68.30 -23.62 -0.53
C ASN A 595 -69.62 -23.43 0.24
N ASN A 596 -69.61 -22.71 1.36
CA ASN A 596 -70.79 -22.46 2.19
C ASN A 596 -71.59 -21.21 1.74
N PHE A 597 -71.11 -20.46 0.73
CA PHE A 597 -71.66 -19.16 0.33
C PHE A 597 -72.14 -19.13 -1.12
N HIS A 598 -73.15 -18.31 -1.41
CA HIS A 598 -73.73 -18.14 -2.75
C HIS A 598 -74.10 -16.66 -3.00
N GLY A 599 -74.23 -16.26 -4.27
CA GLY A 599 -74.66 -14.90 -4.64
C GLY A 599 -73.70 -13.79 -4.16
N ASP A 600 -74.25 -12.70 -3.63
CA ASP A 600 -73.48 -11.52 -3.22
C ASP A 600 -72.52 -11.79 -2.03
N GLU A 601 -72.89 -12.69 -1.11
CA GLU A 601 -72.01 -13.12 -0.01
C GLU A 601 -70.79 -13.90 -0.51
N LEU A 602 -70.96 -14.74 -1.54
CA LEU A 602 -69.85 -15.46 -2.16
C LEU A 602 -68.88 -14.51 -2.87
N ALA A 603 -69.40 -13.47 -3.54
CA ALA A 603 -68.58 -12.47 -4.19
C ALA A 603 -67.72 -11.70 -3.17
N LEU A 604 -68.32 -11.27 -2.06
CA LEU A 604 -67.62 -10.60 -0.96
C LEU A 604 -66.61 -11.55 -0.30
N TYR A 605 -67.01 -12.75 0.10
CA TYR A 605 -66.08 -13.72 0.72
C TYR A 605 -64.89 -14.04 -0.18
N THR A 606 -65.11 -14.19 -1.49
CA THR A 606 -64.04 -14.43 -2.47
C THR A 606 -63.06 -13.26 -2.57
N GLN A 607 -63.55 -12.01 -2.47
CA GLN A 607 -62.68 -10.83 -2.44
C GLN A 607 -61.77 -10.80 -1.21
N HIS A 608 -62.30 -11.08 -0.02
CA HIS A 608 -61.50 -11.16 1.21
C HIS A 608 -60.55 -12.37 1.17
N LEU A 609 -60.97 -13.51 0.63
CA LEU A 609 -60.14 -14.70 0.48
C LEU A 609 -58.94 -14.44 -0.45
N ASN A 610 -59.16 -13.76 -1.58
CA ASN A 610 -58.07 -13.35 -2.47
C ASN A 610 -57.08 -12.41 -1.75
N THR A 611 -57.58 -11.55 -0.87
CA THR A 611 -56.74 -10.66 -0.04
C THR A 611 -55.90 -11.47 0.95
N LEU A 612 -56.51 -12.45 1.64
CA LEU A 612 -55.79 -13.36 2.54
C LEU A 612 -54.70 -14.14 1.79
N GLN A 613 -55.05 -14.75 0.64
CA GLN A 613 -54.10 -15.55 -0.14
C GLN A 613 -52.92 -14.71 -0.63
N LYS A 614 -53.16 -13.48 -1.10
CA LYS A 614 -52.10 -12.55 -1.50
C LYS A 614 -51.20 -12.17 -0.33
N LEU A 615 -51.79 -11.78 0.81
CA LEU A 615 -51.04 -11.39 2.01
C LEU A 615 -50.24 -12.56 2.59
N TYR A 616 -50.80 -13.77 2.60
CA TYR A 616 -50.10 -14.96 3.09
C TYR A 616 -48.93 -15.34 2.16
N ALA A 617 -49.11 -15.24 0.84
CA ALA A 617 -48.01 -15.45 -0.11
C ALA A 617 -46.88 -14.43 0.09
N GLU A 618 -47.22 -13.15 0.25
CA GLU A 618 -46.25 -12.09 0.53
C GLU A 618 -45.52 -12.31 1.88
N LEU A 619 -46.25 -12.71 2.92
CA LEU A 619 -45.70 -13.05 4.22
C LEU A 619 -44.71 -14.22 4.12
N LEU A 620 -45.05 -15.28 3.40
CA LEU A 620 -44.19 -16.44 3.21
C LEU A 620 -42.92 -16.07 2.43
N THR A 621 -43.03 -15.30 1.35
CA THR A 621 -41.87 -14.81 0.59
C THR A 621 -40.97 -13.92 1.44
N THR A 622 -41.55 -12.98 2.20
CA THR A 622 -40.80 -12.07 3.07
C THR A 622 -40.11 -12.84 4.21
N SER A 623 -40.80 -13.80 4.81
CA SER A 623 -40.25 -14.63 5.90
C SER A 623 -39.11 -15.53 5.42
N ASN A 624 -39.24 -16.16 4.23
CA ASN A 624 -38.16 -16.95 3.62
C ASN A 624 -36.94 -16.09 3.31
N LYS A 625 -37.16 -14.92 2.72
CA LYS A 625 -36.08 -13.99 2.42
C LYS A 625 -35.33 -13.57 3.68
N ARG A 626 -36.05 -13.15 4.73
CA ARG A 626 -35.43 -12.78 6.02
C ARG A 626 -34.64 -13.93 6.64
N LEU A 627 -35.12 -15.17 6.52
CA LEU A 627 -34.39 -16.35 7.03
C LEU A 627 -33.06 -16.53 6.28
N SER A 628 -33.08 -16.50 4.94
CA SER A 628 -31.87 -16.58 4.11
C SER A 628 -30.91 -15.42 4.38
N ASP A 629 -31.42 -14.20 4.57
CA ASP A 629 -30.63 -13.02 4.90
C ASP A 629 -29.94 -13.21 6.28
N LEU A 630 -30.66 -13.68 7.31
CA LEU A 630 -30.09 -13.96 8.63
C LEU A 630 -29.03 -15.07 8.60
N GLU A 631 -29.25 -16.13 7.82
CA GLU A 631 -28.28 -17.24 7.67
C GLU A 631 -26.98 -16.79 6.98
N THR A 632 -27.10 -16.02 5.90
CA THR A 632 -25.93 -15.48 5.18
C THR A 632 -25.18 -14.43 5.99
N LEU A 633 -25.91 -13.58 6.73
CA LEU A 633 -25.31 -12.64 7.68
C LEU A 633 -24.54 -13.36 8.79
N LEU A 634 -25.11 -14.42 9.36
CA LEU A 634 -24.47 -15.21 10.41
C LEU A 634 -23.17 -15.86 9.91
N ASP A 635 -23.19 -16.47 8.73
CA ASP A 635 -21.99 -17.09 8.14
C ASP A 635 -20.86 -16.06 7.93
N PHE A 636 -21.20 -14.89 7.40
CA PHE A 636 -20.25 -13.78 7.23
C PHE A 636 -19.70 -13.29 8.57
N ILE A 637 -20.56 -12.95 9.54
CA ILE A 637 -20.14 -12.42 10.84
C ILE A 637 -19.32 -13.44 11.63
N GLN A 638 -19.69 -14.72 11.59
CA GLN A 638 -18.92 -15.78 12.23
C GLN A 638 -17.51 -15.87 11.62
N SER A 639 -17.42 -15.85 10.29
CA SER A 639 -16.15 -15.88 9.58
C SER A 639 -15.29 -14.65 9.91
N ALA A 640 -15.87 -13.45 9.88
CA ALA A 640 -15.19 -12.20 10.19
C ALA A 640 -14.72 -12.17 11.66
N THR A 641 -15.58 -12.60 12.59
CA THR A 641 -15.24 -12.68 14.02
C THR A 641 -14.07 -13.63 14.26
N ASN A 642 -14.06 -14.81 13.63
CA ASN A 642 -12.96 -15.75 13.75
C ASN A 642 -11.62 -15.16 13.29
N GLN A 643 -11.62 -14.38 12.21
CA GLN A 643 -10.40 -13.71 11.75
C GLN A 643 -9.99 -12.57 12.68
N LEU A 644 -10.93 -11.76 13.18
CA LEU A 644 -10.64 -10.69 14.15
C LEU A 644 -10.06 -11.23 15.46
N VAL A 645 -10.59 -12.36 15.97
CA VAL A 645 -10.05 -13.01 17.17
C VAL A 645 -8.61 -13.41 16.96
N TRP A 646 -8.30 -14.07 15.83
CA TRP A 646 -6.93 -14.46 15.50
C TRP A 646 -5.99 -13.24 15.37
N LEU A 647 -6.45 -12.16 14.73
CA LEU A 647 -5.67 -10.92 14.62
C LEU A 647 -5.38 -10.31 15.99
N ASN A 648 -6.38 -10.27 16.87
CA ASN A 648 -6.25 -9.73 18.23
C ASN A 648 -5.30 -10.58 19.09
N GLU A 649 -5.32 -11.91 18.98
CA GLU A 649 -4.39 -12.80 19.70
C GLU A 649 -2.93 -12.54 19.30
N ARG A 650 -2.68 -12.30 18.01
CA ARG A 650 -1.34 -11.94 17.52
C ARG A 650 -0.95 -10.53 17.96
N GLU A 651 -1.86 -9.56 17.82
CA GLU A 651 -1.65 -8.20 18.32
C GLU A 651 -1.25 -8.20 19.81
N GLU A 652 -2.01 -8.90 20.66
CA GLU A 652 -1.76 -8.97 22.09
C GLU A 652 -0.37 -9.52 22.39
N THR A 653 0.04 -10.59 21.70
CA THR A 653 1.37 -11.19 21.84
C THR A 653 2.48 -10.18 21.52
N GLU A 654 2.35 -9.44 20.41
CA GLU A 654 3.35 -8.49 19.94
C GLU A 654 3.44 -7.24 20.80
N VAL A 655 2.29 -6.70 21.19
CA VAL A 655 2.16 -5.45 21.93
C VAL A 655 2.56 -5.61 23.40
N THR A 656 2.39 -6.82 23.98
CA THR A 656 2.77 -7.11 25.36
C THR A 656 4.21 -7.61 25.53
N ARG A 657 4.91 -7.98 24.44
CA ARG A 657 6.26 -8.54 24.50
C ARG A 657 7.25 -7.63 25.22
N ASP A 658 7.97 -8.20 26.17
CA ASP A 658 8.98 -7.48 26.94
C ASP A 658 10.35 -7.52 26.28
N TRP A 659 10.63 -6.52 25.46
CA TRP A 659 11.94 -6.34 24.81
C TRP A 659 13.09 -5.97 25.75
N SER A 660 12.84 -5.80 27.05
CA SER A 660 13.88 -5.52 28.06
C SER A 660 14.33 -6.78 28.83
N ASP A 661 13.68 -7.92 28.59
CA ASP A 661 14.01 -9.18 29.25
C ASP A 661 15.43 -9.64 28.86
N LYS A 662 16.23 -9.97 29.87
CA LYS A 662 17.61 -10.43 29.70
C LYS A 662 17.70 -11.88 29.22
N GLU A 663 16.66 -12.67 29.49
CA GLU A 663 16.60 -14.09 29.12
C GLU A 663 15.84 -14.33 27.81
N LEU A 664 15.56 -13.25 27.06
CA LEU A 664 14.85 -13.32 25.80
C LEU A 664 15.61 -14.23 24.81
N ASN A 665 14.97 -15.32 24.39
CA ASN A 665 15.56 -16.28 23.46
C ASN A 665 15.45 -15.74 22.02
N VAL A 666 16.49 -15.01 21.58
CA VAL A 666 16.56 -14.41 20.25
C VAL A 666 16.39 -15.43 19.12
N PRO A 667 17.10 -16.59 19.11
CA PRO A 667 16.88 -17.61 18.07
C PRO A 667 15.44 -18.14 17.99
N ALA A 668 14.77 -18.34 19.13
CA ALA A 668 13.38 -18.76 19.14
C ALA A 668 12.43 -17.66 18.61
N LEU A 669 12.75 -16.39 18.87
CA LEU A 669 11.99 -15.26 18.34
C LEU A 669 12.20 -15.03 16.84
N GLU A 670 13.41 -15.30 16.31
CA GLU A 670 13.66 -15.31 14.86
C GLU A 670 12.81 -16.38 14.17
N GLN A 671 12.77 -17.60 14.71
CA GLN A 671 11.89 -18.66 14.21
C GLN A 671 10.41 -18.31 14.33
N TYR A 672 10.01 -17.68 15.43
CA TYR A 672 8.64 -17.18 15.61
C TYR A 672 8.28 -16.13 14.55
N TYR A 673 9.17 -15.17 14.30
CA TYR A 673 8.98 -14.14 13.26
C TYR A 673 8.80 -14.77 11.88
N GLU A 674 9.67 -15.71 11.49
CA GLU A 674 9.56 -16.45 10.23
C GLU A 674 8.22 -17.20 10.12
N SER A 675 7.81 -17.87 11.21
CA SER A 675 6.52 -18.58 11.27
C SER A 675 5.33 -17.62 11.17
N LEU A 676 5.37 -16.48 11.87
CA LEU A 676 4.33 -15.46 11.82
C LEU A 676 4.18 -14.88 10.41
N MET A 677 5.29 -14.58 9.74
CA MET A 677 5.26 -14.09 8.35
C MET A 677 4.64 -15.13 7.41
N SER A 678 5.01 -16.41 7.52
CA SER A 678 4.39 -17.48 6.73
C SER A 678 2.89 -17.68 7.04
N GLU A 679 2.48 -17.53 8.29
CA GLU A 679 1.08 -17.59 8.69
C GLU A 679 0.28 -16.41 8.11
N LEU A 680 0.84 -15.20 8.10
CA LEU A 680 0.21 -14.01 7.52
C LEU A 680 -0.05 -14.19 6.02
N GLU A 681 0.92 -14.68 5.25
CA GLU A 681 0.74 -14.97 3.82
C GLU A 681 -0.45 -15.91 3.56
N LYS A 682 -0.56 -16.98 4.36
CA LYS A 682 -1.68 -17.94 4.23
C LYS A 682 -3.01 -17.33 4.65
N ARG A 683 -3.00 -16.47 5.68
CA ARG A 683 -4.20 -15.82 6.24
C ARG A 683 -4.74 -14.70 5.36
N GLU A 684 -3.90 -14.05 4.56
CA GLU A 684 -4.33 -13.02 3.61
C GLU A 684 -5.38 -13.55 2.64
N ILE A 685 -5.20 -14.76 2.11
CA ILE A 685 -6.16 -15.41 1.20
C ILE A 685 -7.52 -15.60 1.89
N GLN A 686 -7.51 -16.03 3.16
CA GLN A 686 -8.74 -16.25 3.92
C GLN A 686 -9.46 -14.93 4.22
N LEU A 687 -8.71 -13.90 4.61
CA LEU A 687 -9.25 -12.56 4.87
C LEU A 687 -9.85 -11.94 3.60
N SER A 688 -9.18 -12.05 2.46
CA SER A 688 -9.72 -11.60 1.17
C SER A 688 -11.04 -12.30 0.86
N ALA A 689 -11.12 -13.61 1.05
CA ALA A 689 -12.36 -14.36 0.84
C ALA A 689 -13.51 -13.93 1.78
N VAL A 690 -13.21 -13.47 3.01
CA VAL A 690 -14.24 -12.88 3.89
C VAL A 690 -14.66 -11.50 3.40
N GLN A 691 -13.73 -10.66 2.95
CA GLN A 691 -14.02 -9.34 2.36
C GLN A 691 -14.89 -9.46 1.12
N ASP A 692 -14.54 -10.35 0.18
CA ASP A 692 -15.29 -10.58 -1.07
C ASP A 692 -16.72 -11.04 -0.79
N ARG A 693 -16.92 -11.89 0.24
CA ARG A 693 -18.26 -12.28 0.70
C ARG A 693 -19.04 -11.08 1.25
N GLY A 694 -18.40 -10.23 2.05
CA GLY A 694 -19.00 -9.00 2.55
C GLY A 694 -19.43 -8.06 1.41
N GLU A 695 -18.55 -7.83 0.43
CA GLU A 695 -18.84 -7.01 -0.76
C GLU A 695 -20.01 -7.59 -1.58
N ALA A 696 -20.04 -8.91 -1.78
CA ALA A 696 -21.13 -9.57 -2.49
C ALA A 696 -22.48 -9.35 -1.79
N LEU A 697 -22.53 -9.42 -0.46
CA LEU A 697 -23.74 -9.14 0.32
C LEU A 697 -24.17 -7.66 0.20
N LEU A 698 -23.22 -6.72 0.19
CA LEU A 698 -23.51 -5.30 -0.03
C LEU A 698 -24.06 -5.02 -1.44
N LEU A 699 -23.49 -5.64 -2.46
CA LEU A 699 -23.96 -5.57 -3.85
C LEU A 699 -25.37 -6.14 -4.02
N GLN A 700 -25.73 -7.14 -3.22
CA GLN A 700 -27.08 -7.71 -3.18
C GLN A 700 -28.07 -6.87 -2.35
N HIS A 701 -27.64 -5.70 -1.85
CA HIS A 701 -28.42 -4.82 -1.00
C HIS A 701 -28.96 -5.50 0.27
N HIS A 702 -28.08 -6.28 0.94
CA HIS A 702 -28.43 -6.95 2.18
C HIS A 702 -28.94 -5.95 3.25
N PRO A 703 -30.06 -6.24 3.96
CA PRO A 703 -30.67 -5.29 4.90
C PRO A 703 -29.76 -4.84 6.05
N ALA A 704 -28.81 -5.68 6.45
CA ALA A 704 -27.82 -5.41 7.49
C ALA A 704 -26.52 -4.74 6.99
N ALA A 705 -26.56 -3.97 5.89
CA ALA A 705 -25.39 -3.38 5.23
C ALA A 705 -24.42 -2.66 6.19
N LYS A 706 -24.94 -1.85 7.13
CA LYS A 706 -24.11 -1.12 8.10
C LYS A 706 -23.28 -2.03 9.00
N CYS A 707 -23.84 -3.16 9.41
CA CYS A 707 -23.14 -4.15 10.24
C CYS A 707 -22.01 -4.81 9.43
N ILE A 708 -22.31 -5.19 8.18
CA ILE A 708 -21.34 -5.80 7.25
C ILE A 708 -20.17 -4.84 7.00
N GLU A 709 -20.45 -3.57 6.66
CA GLU A 709 -19.45 -2.53 6.46
C GLU A 709 -18.56 -2.34 7.70
N ALA A 710 -19.14 -2.36 8.90
CA ALA A 710 -18.39 -2.20 10.14
C ALA A 710 -17.39 -3.36 10.36
N TYR A 711 -17.82 -4.61 10.15
CA TYR A 711 -16.93 -5.79 10.26
C TYR A 711 -15.85 -5.78 9.18
N MET A 712 -16.20 -5.44 7.94
CA MET A 712 -15.23 -5.32 6.84
C MET A 712 -14.14 -4.26 7.15
N SER A 713 -14.56 -3.09 7.61
CA SER A 713 -13.65 -2.01 7.99
C SER A 713 -12.76 -2.39 9.18
N ALA A 714 -13.32 -3.09 10.18
CA ALA A 714 -12.56 -3.57 11.34
C ALA A 714 -11.48 -4.57 10.92
N LEU A 715 -11.81 -5.52 10.04
CA LEU A 715 -10.86 -6.49 9.50
C LEU A 715 -9.70 -5.81 8.74
N GLN A 716 -10.00 -4.85 7.86
CA GLN A 716 -8.97 -4.12 7.11
C GLN A 716 -8.05 -3.32 8.04
N THR A 717 -8.64 -2.66 9.03
CA THR A 717 -7.89 -1.84 10.00
C THR A 717 -6.98 -2.71 10.87
N GLN A 718 -7.50 -3.81 11.42
CA GLN A 718 -6.70 -4.72 12.25
C GLN A 718 -5.64 -5.48 11.45
N TRP A 719 -5.91 -5.84 10.19
CA TRP A 719 -4.88 -6.41 9.31
C TRP A 719 -3.73 -5.44 9.06
N ALA A 720 -4.05 -4.20 8.68
CA ALA A 720 -3.04 -3.17 8.46
C ALA A 720 -2.22 -2.88 9.73
N TRP A 721 -2.87 -2.90 10.89
CA TRP A 721 -2.20 -2.72 12.18
C TRP A 721 -1.22 -3.86 12.48
N LEU A 722 -1.62 -5.12 12.28
CA LEU A 722 -0.73 -6.26 12.50
C LEU A 722 0.51 -6.22 11.61
N LEU A 723 0.40 -5.73 10.37
CA LEU A 723 1.56 -5.50 9.49
C LEU A 723 2.51 -4.41 10.02
N GLN A 724 2.00 -3.40 10.74
CA GLN A 724 2.86 -2.42 11.41
C GLN A 724 3.56 -3.02 12.65
N LEU A 725 2.92 -3.97 13.33
CA LEU A 725 3.52 -4.68 14.45
C LEU A 725 4.65 -5.63 14.00
N THR A 726 4.56 -6.25 12.83
CA THR A 726 5.66 -7.07 12.31
C THR A 726 6.92 -6.24 12.00
N LEU A 727 6.76 -4.98 11.57
CA LEU A 727 7.86 -4.03 11.44
C LEU A 727 8.50 -3.71 12.79
N CYS A 728 7.69 -3.55 13.84
CA CYS A 728 8.17 -3.35 15.20
C CYS A 728 8.94 -4.58 15.69
N LEU A 729 8.36 -5.78 15.51
CA LEU A 729 8.95 -7.06 15.86
C LEU A 729 10.35 -7.20 15.26
N GLU A 730 10.48 -7.01 13.95
CA GLU A 730 11.77 -7.13 13.26
C GLU A 730 12.80 -6.13 13.79
N LYS A 731 12.42 -4.86 13.96
CA LYS A 731 13.33 -3.81 14.40
C LYS A 731 13.82 -4.05 15.82
N HIS A 732 12.92 -4.39 16.74
CA HIS A 732 13.27 -4.69 18.12
C HIS A 732 14.07 -5.99 18.24
N LEU A 733 13.76 -7.01 17.45
CA LEU A 733 14.52 -8.25 17.37
C LEU A 733 15.97 -7.99 16.98
N LYS A 734 16.20 -7.22 15.91
CA LYS A 734 17.54 -6.83 15.45
C LYS A 734 18.32 -6.09 16.53
N HIS A 735 17.69 -5.13 17.21
CA HIS A 735 18.33 -4.38 18.28
C HIS A 735 18.61 -5.24 19.52
N THR A 736 17.74 -6.20 19.83
CA THR A 736 17.91 -7.14 20.95
C THR A 736 19.05 -8.12 20.69
N ALA A 737 19.12 -8.67 19.48
CA ALA A 737 20.23 -9.51 19.04
C ALA A 737 21.57 -8.76 19.15
N TYR A 738 21.61 -7.51 18.66
CA TYR A 738 22.80 -6.67 18.74
C TYR A 738 23.21 -6.37 20.19
N TYR A 739 22.25 -6.02 21.05
CA TYR A 739 22.47 -5.78 22.48
C TYR A 739 23.05 -7.01 23.18
N GLN A 740 22.45 -8.19 23.00
CA GLN A 740 22.91 -9.42 23.65
C GLN A 740 24.30 -9.84 23.15
N GLN A 741 24.58 -9.70 21.85
CA GLN A 741 25.91 -9.97 21.32
C GLN A 741 26.95 -9.01 21.89
N PHE A 742 26.65 -7.71 21.96
CA PHE A 742 27.55 -6.71 22.52
C PHE A 742 27.94 -7.04 23.97
N TYR A 743 26.97 -7.28 24.86
CA TYR A 743 27.28 -7.59 26.27
C TYR A 743 27.96 -8.95 26.46
N ARG A 744 27.74 -9.90 25.55
CA ARG A 744 28.50 -11.17 25.51
C ARG A 744 29.97 -10.91 25.20
N ASP A 745 30.24 -10.11 24.18
CA ASP A 745 31.60 -9.73 23.79
C ASP A 745 32.30 -8.92 24.90
N VAL A 746 31.57 -8.02 25.58
CA VAL A 746 32.08 -7.28 26.76
C VAL A 746 32.45 -8.24 27.89
N LYS A 747 31.58 -9.20 28.24
CA LYS A 747 31.86 -10.16 29.31
C LYS A 747 33.04 -11.09 28.98
N GLU A 748 33.18 -11.48 27.72
CA GLU A 748 34.34 -12.25 27.25
C GLU A 748 35.63 -11.43 27.36
N THR A 749 35.57 -10.15 26.98
CA THR A 749 36.67 -9.19 27.09
C THR A 749 37.06 -8.96 28.55
N GLU A 750 36.10 -8.74 29.45
CA GLU A 750 36.34 -8.62 30.90
C GLU A 750 36.98 -9.88 31.48
N SER A 751 36.48 -11.07 31.12
CA SER A 751 37.07 -12.33 31.58
C SER A 751 38.50 -12.50 31.07
N TRP A 752 38.77 -12.10 29.84
CA TRP A 752 40.11 -12.13 29.26
C TRP A 752 41.06 -11.19 30.03
N ILE A 753 40.63 -9.96 30.32
CA ILE A 753 41.40 -8.96 31.08
C ILE A 753 41.66 -9.46 32.51
N ASN A 754 40.63 -9.95 33.21
CA ASN A 754 40.76 -10.43 34.59
C ASN A 754 41.76 -11.60 34.70
N LYS A 755 41.75 -12.54 33.74
CA LYS A 755 42.74 -13.63 33.72
C LYS A 755 44.18 -13.12 33.55
N ARG A 756 44.38 -12.03 32.79
CA ARG A 756 45.70 -11.40 32.62
C ARG A 756 46.12 -10.63 33.87
N ASP A 757 45.18 -9.95 34.51
CA ASP A 757 45.41 -9.27 35.78
C ASP A 757 45.79 -10.28 36.89
N GLU A 758 45.08 -11.41 36.98
CA GLU A 758 45.43 -12.52 37.88
C GLU A 758 46.83 -13.07 37.60
N LEU A 759 47.22 -13.20 36.32
CA LEU A 759 48.54 -13.67 35.94
C LEU A 759 49.65 -12.68 36.37
N LEU A 760 49.41 -11.37 36.19
CA LEU A 760 50.30 -10.30 36.67
C LEU A 760 50.46 -10.34 38.19
N ASN A 761 49.37 -10.56 38.92
CA ASN A 761 49.36 -10.56 40.37
C ASN A 761 49.82 -11.88 41.01
N SER A 762 50.04 -12.94 40.23
CA SER A 762 50.45 -14.27 40.74
C SER A 762 51.82 -14.71 40.24
N VAL A 763 51.99 -14.86 38.93
CA VAL A 763 53.22 -15.40 38.33
C VAL A 763 54.30 -14.34 38.24
N TYR A 764 53.93 -13.12 37.83
CA TYR A 764 54.87 -12.04 37.59
C TYR A 764 55.13 -11.14 38.82
N SER A 765 54.42 -11.35 39.93
CA SER A 765 54.64 -10.64 41.20
C SER A 765 55.66 -11.31 42.13
N ASN A 766 56.21 -12.47 41.74
CA ASN A 766 57.14 -13.20 42.58
C ASN A 766 58.50 -12.48 42.66
N SER A 767 58.98 -12.26 43.89
CA SER A 767 60.22 -11.55 44.19
C SER A 767 61.44 -12.45 44.39
N GLU A 768 61.26 -13.77 44.45
CA GLU A 768 62.35 -14.75 44.62
C GLU A 768 62.37 -15.75 43.46
N PHE A 769 63.45 -15.71 42.68
CA PHE A 769 63.65 -16.59 41.52
C PHE A 769 65.13 -16.72 41.15
N THR A 770 65.47 -17.77 40.40
CA THR A 770 66.80 -17.98 39.81
C THR A 770 66.99 -17.12 38.56
N LEU A 771 68.23 -16.91 38.09
CA LEU A 771 68.51 -16.08 36.90
C LEU A 771 67.75 -16.57 35.65
N ASP A 772 67.74 -17.88 35.41
CA ASP A 772 67.03 -18.51 34.29
C ASP A 772 65.50 -18.38 34.40
N GLU A 773 64.94 -18.40 35.62
CA GLU A 773 63.52 -18.09 35.82
C GLU A 773 63.23 -16.61 35.57
N GLY A 774 64.11 -15.71 36.01
CA GLY A 774 63.97 -14.26 35.82
C GLY A 774 63.93 -13.87 34.34
N GLU A 775 64.83 -14.45 33.52
CA GLU A 775 64.81 -14.24 32.07
C GLU A 775 63.52 -14.75 31.42
N ARG A 776 63.01 -15.92 31.87
CA ARG A 776 61.72 -16.45 31.40
C ARG A 776 60.54 -15.56 31.80
N LEU A 777 60.50 -15.08 33.04
CA LEU A 777 59.45 -14.18 33.53
C LEU A 777 59.47 -12.86 32.77
N LEU A 778 60.65 -12.28 32.52
CA LEU A 778 60.81 -11.05 31.74
C LEU A 778 60.28 -11.22 30.32
N LYS A 779 60.64 -12.33 29.65
CA LYS A 779 60.14 -12.64 28.31
C LYS A 779 58.62 -12.78 28.30
N GLY A 780 58.06 -13.51 29.27
CA GLY A 780 56.61 -13.64 29.43
C GLY A 780 55.89 -12.32 29.67
N MET A 781 56.47 -11.39 30.46
CA MET A 781 55.90 -10.04 30.63
C MET A 781 55.93 -9.21 29.35
N GLN A 782 56.97 -9.38 28.51
CA GLN A 782 57.04 -8.71 27.20
C GLN A 782 55.96 -9.23 26.26
N GLU A 783 55.81 -10.55 26.16
CA GLU A 783 54.75 -11.22 25.39
C GLU A 783 53.35 -10.78 25.88
N LEU A 784 53.14 -10.71 27.20
CA LEU A 784 51.87 -10.26 27.78
C LEU A 784 51.59 -8.77 27.47
N ARG A 785 52.59 -7.89 27.56
CA ARG A 785 52.45 -6.47 27.18
C ARG A 785 52.04 -6.34 25.72
N GLU A 786 52.60 -7.19 24.89
CA GLU A 786 52.31 -7.27 23.48
C GLU A 786 50.87 -7.74 23.19
N GLU A 787 50.39 -8.76 23.90
CA GLU A 787 48.98 -9.18 23.87
C GLU A 787 48.04 -8.06 24.32
N LEU A 788 48.36 -7.37 25.42
CA LEU A 788 47.53 -6.26 25.92
C LEU A 788 47.42 -5.12 24.89
N ASN A 789 48.52 -4.80 24.20
CA ASN A 789 48.53 -3.77 23.17
C ASN A 789 47.67 -4.14 21.94
N THR A 790 47.67 -5.41 21.49
CA THR A 790 46.80 -5.84 20.38
C THR A 790 45.33 -5.89 20.82
N TYR A 791 45.07 -6.39 22.03
CA TYR A 791 43.72 -6.47 22.58
C TYR A 791 43.06 -5.09 22.79
N GLY A 792 43.87 -4.03 22.92
CA GLY A 792 43.39 -2.64 22.92
C GLY A 792 42.53 -2.27 21.70
N GLU A 793 42.72 -2.90 20.53
CA GLU A 793 41.84 -2.70 19.37
C GLU A 793 40.45 -3.28 19.55
N VAL A 794 40.36 -4.45 20.21
CA VAL A 794 39.08 -5.09 20.51
C VAL A 794 38.27 -4.18 21.42
N ILE A 795 38.92 -3.59 22.43
CA ILE A 795 38.30 -2.60 23.33
C ILE A 795 37.87 -1.35 22.56
N ALA A 796 38.71 -0.82 21.65
CA ALA A 796 38.35 0.33 20.82
C ALA A 796 37.13 0.04 19.93
N THR A 797 37.07 -1.16 19.34
CA THR A 797 35.94 -1.61 18.53
C THR A 797 34.66 -1.77 19.37
N LEU A 798 34.77 -2.29 20.60
CA LEU A 798 33.65 -2.35 21.54
C LEU A 798 33.17 -0.94 21.91
N ALA A 799 34.08 0.01 22.17
CA ALA A 799 33.71 1.39 22.48
C ALA A 799 32.97 2.09 21.32
N GLU A 800 33.34 1.80 20.07
CA GLU A 800 32.59 2.28 18.89
C GLU A 800 31.21 1.62 18.78
N ARG A 801 31.13 0.30 18.98
CA ARG A 801 29.87 -0.45 18.96
C ARG A 801 28.89 -0.01 20.04
N ALA A 802 29.39 0.35 21.23
CA ALA A 802 28.59 0.87 22.34
C ALA A 802 27.71 2.07 21.93
N GLN A 803 28.19 2.92 21.01
CA GLN A 803 27.45 4.08 20.51
C GLN A 803 26.16 3.72 19.76
N ASN A 804 26.02 2.47 19.32
CA ASN A 804 24.88 1.97 18.56
C ASN A 804 23.97 1.02 19.38
N VAL A 805 24.35 0.70 20.62
CA VAL A 805 23.54 -0.14 21.51
C VAL A 805 22.34 0.66 22.01
N VAL A 806 21.15 0.11 21.89
CA VAL A 806 19.92 0.78 22.38
C VAL A 806 19.67 0.41 23.84
N PRO A 807 19.14 1.33 24.67
CA PRO A 807 18.92 1.10 26.09
C PRO A 807 17.67 0.24 26.34
N LEU A 808 17.77 -1.08 26.15
CA LEU A 808 16.63 -1.99 26.28
C LEU A 808 16.05 -2.00 27.70
N LYS A 809 16.88 -1.94 28.73
CA LYS A 809 16.45 -1.86 30.14
C LYS A 809 15.59 -0.62 30.40
N GLN A 810 15.87 0.49 29.72
CA GLN A 810 15.14 1.76 29.89
C GLN A 810 13.68 1.66 29.43
N ARG A 811 13.32 0.64 28.62
CA ARG A 811 11.94 0.40 28.18
C ARG A 811 10.99 0.07 29.35
N ARG A 812 11.49 -0.61 30.40
CA ARG A 812 10.74 -0.96 31.62
C ARG A 812 11.14 -0.16 32.86
N ALA A 813 12.27 0.54 32.82
CA ALA A 813 12.70 1.40 33.92
C ALA A 813 11.90 2.72 33.92
N PRO A 814 11.38 3.17 35.07
CA PRO A 814 10.64 4.43 35.16
C PRO A 814 11.44 5.62 34.61
N VAL A 815 10.76 6.44 33.80
CA VAL A 815 11.35 7.64 33.22
C VAL A 815 11.25 8.81 34.20
N ALA A 816 12.39 9.28 34.71
CA ALA A 816 12.42 10.40 35.67
C ALA A 816 12.31 11.78 34.99
N ARG A 817 12.63 11.88 33.70
CA ARG A 817 12.53 13.10 32.88
C ARG A 817 12.14 12.73 31.46
N PRO A 818 11.32 13.53 30.76
CA PRO A 818 10.91 13.23 29.40
C PRO A 818 12.11 12.95 28.48
N LEU A 819 12.05 11.88 27.69
CA LEU A 819 13.15 11.44 26.83
C LEU A 819 12.69 11.24 25.38
N PRO A 820 13.55 11.50 24.38
CA PRO A 820 13.17 11.34 22.98
C PRO A 820 13.04 9.85 22.63
N VAL A 821 12.04 9.52 21.82
CA VAL A 821 11.82 8.20 21.24
C VAL A 821 11.54 8.32 19.75
N LEU A 822 11.82 7.27 18.98
CA LEU A 822 11.61 7.22 17.54
C LEU A 822 10.49 6.24 17.21
N ALA A 823 9.55 6.65 16.36
CA ALA A 823 8.49 5.79 15.84
C ALA A 823 9.07 4.77 14.85
N VAL A 824 8.90 3.48 15.15
CA VAL A 824 9.41 2.36 14.33
C VAL A 824 8.51 2.07 13.13
N CYS A 825 7.21 2.28 13.30
CA CYS A 825 6.17 2.03 12.31
C CYS A 825 5.16 3.19 12.29
N ALA A 826 4.24 3.17 11.32
CA ALA A 826 3.10 4.07 11.35
C ALA A 826 2.05 3.56 12.33
N TYR A 827 1.42 4.45 13.09
CA TYR A 827 0.35 4.09 14.02
C TYR A 827 -0.82 5.05 13.88
N LYS A 828 -2.03 4.48 13.77
CA LYS A 828 -3.27 5.25 13.68
C LYS A 828 -4.34 4.59 14.53
N GLN A 829 -4.76 5.27 15.58
CA GLN A 829 -5.90 4.87 16.41
C GLN A 829 -6.60 6.13 16.91
N ASP A 830 -7.93 6.19 16.76
CA ASP A 830 -8.74 7.35 17.08
C ASP A 830 -8.23 8.64 16.38
N ASN A 831 -7.85 9.66 17.15
CA ASN A 831 -7.30 10.92 16.67
C ASN A 831 -5.76 10.96 16.69
N ILE A 832 -5.10 9.83 17.00
CA ILE A 832 -3.65 9.74 17.06
C ILE A 832 -3.15 9.25 15.70
N VAL A 833 -2.25 10.01 15.08
CA VAL A 833 -1.55 9.65 13.85
C VAL A 833 -0.06 9.84 14.08
N ILE A 834 0.71 8.78 13.86
CA ILE A 834 2.16 8.74 14.00
C ILE A 834 2.73 8.23 12.70
N GLU A 835 3.68 8.97 12.13
CA GLU A 835 4.40 8.53 10.94
C GLU A 835 5.70 7.80 11.32
N LYS A 836 6.08 6.84 10.48
CA LYS A 836 7.31 6.06 10.66
C LYS A 836 8.52 6.98 10.62
N GLY A 837 9.40 6.86 11.62
CA GLY A 837 10.64 7.63 11.74
C GLY A 837 10.48 8.97 12.44
N GLU A 838 9.26 9.39 12.80
CA GLU A 838 9.05 10.61 13.58
C GLU A 838 9.65 10.49 14.98
N GLN A 839 10.16 11.63 15.47
CA GLN A 839 10.67 11.74 16.83
C GLN A 839 9.58 12.26 17.77
N TRP A 840 9.35 11.52 18.85
CA TRP A 840 8.35 11.80 19.88
C TRP A 840 9.02 11.92 21.24
N VAL A 841 8.29 12.43 22.23
CA VAL A 841 8.77 12.56 23.61
C VAL A 841 8.01 11.59 24.50
N LEU A 842 8.74 10.68 25.16
CA LEU A 842 8.22 9.75 26.16
C LEU A 842 8.21 10.43 27.53
N HIS A 843 7.03 10.52 28.13
CA HIS A 843 6.82 11.08 29.47
C HIS A 843 6.70 10.01 30.54
N ASP A 844 6.07 8.87 30.22
CA ASP A 844 5.82 7.81 31.19
C ASP A 844 5.70 6.44 30.49
N ASN A 845 6.46 5.46 30.97
CA ASN A 845 6.47 4.07 30.50
C ASN A 845 6.07 3.07 31.60
N SER A 846 5.48 3.53 32.71
CA SER A 846 5.00 2.67 33.80
C SER A 846 3.85 1.75 33.36
N GLY A 847 3.12 2.12 32.31
CA GLY A 847 2.14 1.27 31.67
C GLY A 847 2.80 0.02 31.07
N ARG A 848 2.34 -1.17 31.46
CA ARG A 848 2.88 -2.46 30.97
C ARG A 848 2.81 -2.61 29.44
N VAL A 849 1.94 -1.87 28.78
CA VAL A 849 1.67 -2.02 27.34
C VAL A 849 1.74 -0.68 26.62
N LYS A 850 1.03 0.33 27.13
CA LYS A 850 0.97 1.67 26.53
C LYS A 850 1.87 2.64 27.29
N TRP A 851 2.56 3.48 26.53
CA TRP A 851 3.39 4.58 27.02
C TRP A 851 2.70 5.91 26.78
N ARG A 852 2.93 6.88 27.67
CA ARG A 852 2.45 8.26 27.53
C ARG A 852 3.47 9.07 26.74
N VAL A 853 3.08 9.55 25.57
CA VAL A 853 3.95 10.24 24.62
C VAL A 853 3.32 11.53 24.09
N SER A 854 4.13 12.44 23.56
CA SER A 854 3.68 13.69 22.92
C SER A 854 4.58 14.11 21.75
N ASN A 855 4.05 14.91 20.81
CA ASN A 855 4.77 15.36 19.61
C ASN A 855 5.56 16.69 19.85
N GLY A 856 6.17 16.85 21.03
CA GLY A 856 7.11 17.94 21.34
C GLY A 856 6.58 19.38 21.34
N SER A 857 5.35 19.65 20.91
CA SER A 857 4.81 20.99 20.67
C SER A 857 3.37 21.15 21.18
N ASN A 858 3.17 21.56 22.44
CA ASN A 858 1.87 21.89 23.07
C ASN A 858 0.67 20.93 22.77
N SER A 859 0.95 19.69 22.35
CA SER A 859 -0.04 18.67 22.04
C SER A 859 -0.34 17.88 23.29
N SER A 860 -1.61 17.54 23.49
CA SER A 860 -2.06 16.72 24.60
C SER A 860 -1.35 15.36 24.58
N ASP A 861 -0.86 14.92 25.74
CA ASP A 861 -0.30 13.59 25.93
C ASP A 861 -1.28 12.50 25.43
N CYS A 862 -0.75 11.51 24.73
CA CYS A 862 -1.50 10.36 24.25
C CYS A 862 -0.88 9.03 24.70
N ASN A 863 -1.71 7.98 24.79
CA ASN A 863 -1.26 6.65 25.22
C ASN A 863 -1.16 5.71 24.03
N VAL A 864 0.05 5.27 23.72
CA VAL A 864 0.36 4.49 22.50
C VAL A 864 1.16 3.24 22.89
N PRO A 865 0.96 2.08 22.25
CA PRO A 865 1.75 0.87 22.54
C PRO A 865 3.26 1.14 22.51
N GLY A 866 3.98 0.75 23.56
CA GLY A 866 5.43 0.95 23.65
C GLY A 866 6.22 0.19 22.58
N ALA A 867 5.63 -0.85 21.98
CA ALA A 867 6.18 -1.56 20.84
C ALA A 867 6.38 -0.65 19.61
N VAL A 868 5.60 0.42 19.45
CA VAL A 868 5.74 1.38 18.34
C VAL A 868 7.02 2.20 18.43
N PHE A 869 7.60 2.33 19.62
CA PHE A 869 8.70 3.25 19.87
C PHE A 869 10.02 2.54 20.15
N LEU A 870 11.09 3.14 19.65
CA LEU A 870 12.48 2.83 19.97
C LEU A 870 13.06 3.96 20.82
N ILE A 871 13.72 3.62 21.92
CA ILE A 871 14.57 4.58 22.64
C ILE A 871 15.90 4.63 21.88
N PRO A 872 16.32 5.79 21.36
CA PRO A 872 17.52 5.88 20.53
C PRO A 872 18.78 5.52 21.33
N PRO A 873 19.82 5.00 20.64
CA PRO A 873 21.12 4.80 21.25
C PRO A 873 21.79 6.15 21.61
N PRO A 874 22.83 6.18 22.46
CA PRO A 874 23.47 5.02 23.09
C PRO A 874 22.81 4.59 24.42
N ASP A 875 22.96 3.32 24.76
CA ASP A 875 22.81 2.84 26.13
C ASP A 875 23.95 3.40 26.99
N LYS A 876 23.64 3.94 28.16
CA LYS A 876 24.63 4.54 29.06
C LYS A 876 25.42 3.48 29.84
N GLU A 877 24.90 2.27 29.95
CA GLU A 877 25.59 1.15 30.60
C GLU A 877 26.54 0.43 29.64
N ALA A 878 26.36 0.61 28.33
CA ALA A 878 27.27 0.13 27.29
C ALA A 878 28.47 1.07 27.15
#